data_AF-A0A317E6V1-F1
#
_entry.id   AF-A0A317E6V1-F1
#
_cell.length_a   1.000
_cell.length_b   1.000
_cell.length_c   1.000
_cell.angle_alpha   90.00
_cell.angle_beta   90.00
_cell.angle_gamma   90.00
#
_symmetry.space_group_name_H-M   'P 1'
#
loop_
_entity.id
_entity.type
_entity.pdbx_description
1 polymer ?
#
loop_
_entity_poly.entity_id
_entity_poly.type
_entity_poly.pdbx_seq_one_letter_code
_entity_poly.pdbx_strand_id
1 'polypeptide(L)'
;MSAIDDSKADEGELQDSEDQIDKPAKKKNRSFFRGETATFHPNRIDLEQPDAVWNCFLLGITPTDPPVAPGQGLIVLGDGIAAPITAGATGAGLKSLTPNGPEARECGIPERLRRLLDKAIGDKRAKSGKAADLRAALSGADLIVLCLTDRSAERPSHAEIVEDIVESCRLLRKARPDAYIALALSPCPPPRVPAGQPQAAALFSAKSALRSAIDETCRKLAPLDGRLGYFPAFEIVGNICNYPYGADRRSLADHARSLIEAAFACAYVAGVGTEALAAAHVAARAADIVAGNEMRAVAEAAAGQTPPAIDTAAWPGEAEMVWDRGLHRFAFDGLMPARPVIGADTTIIAFGSCFASNISRYLNSIGYNVATRRDGVAYISRMGDGIVNTYAIRQQFEWAWENRKPQIPLWHDYDAEEFGYDENVRLRTKELFDAGDVFIITIGLSEVWYDDVTGEVFWRAVPAERFDPSRHKFRIVEQAESLANLEAIHALIRKYRPDAKIVLTLSPIPLMATFRPGSCIVASAASKAILRSALDEFFARHRGQDDGMFYFPAYEVILGAFHQPFGLGETSDMRHPMLHAILFNMKVFERYFCDTQLKDEDIADEMDEMRYRDFALVGPDREAVISVISTEKVEWRTKYKGPTIEGVARRKNRRIGPDGTMGEDPAIVARRKQEAKAEREAAVAQRKDEASAKRLAAVAEREAASEARRREADQRRQEAAALRAARVRPPR
;
A
#
# COMPACT_ATOMS: atom_id res chain seq x y z
N MET A 1 13.70 31.44 10.84
CA MET A 1 14.24 32.05 9.61
C MET A 1 15.75 31.88 9.58
N SER A 2 16.21 30.83 8.90
CA SER A 2 17.57 30.73 8.38
C SER A 2 17.51 29.69 7.28
N ALA A 3 17.71 30.13 6.03
CA ALA A 3 17.80 29.26 4.87
C ALA A 3 19.03 28.37 5.02
N ILE A 4 18.83 27.05 4.98
CA ILE A 4 19.90 26.10 4.71
C ILE A 4 19.80 25.76 3.23
N ASP A 5 20.93 25.89 2.56
CA ASP A 5 21.14 25.82 1.12
C ASP A 5 21.03 24.37 0.62
N ASP A 6 20.03 24.10 -0.23
CA ASP A 6 19.79 22.82 -0.88
C ASP A 6 20.72 22.67 -2.09
N SER A 7 21.89 22.07 -1.87
CA SER A 7 22.65 21.42 -2.93
C SER A 7 22.98 19.98 -2.52
N LYS A 8 22.08 19.05 -2.88
CA LYS A 8 22.35 17.64 -3.25
C LYS A 8 21.04 16.84 -3.28
N ALA A 9 20.35 16.95 -4.40
CA ALA A 9 19.61 15.85 -4.98
C ALA A 9 19.99 15.86 -6.46
N ASP A 10 21.10 15.19 -6.79
CA ASP A 10 21.58 15.05 -8.16
C ASP A 10 20.52 14.32 -8.99
N GLU A 11 19.84 15.08 -9.84
CA GLU A 11 19.15 14.57 -11.01
C GLU A 11 20.23 14.12 -12.00
N GLY A 12 20.37 12.81 -12.19
CA GLY A 12 21.16 12.26 -13.29
C GLY A 12 20.50 12.56 -14.64
N GLU A 13 20.73 13.77 -15.17
CA GLU A 13 20.51 14.12 -16.56
C GLU A 13 21.70 13.60 -17.39
N LEU A 14 21.42 12.64 -18.28
CA LEU A 14 22.30 12.29 -19.39
C LEU A 14 22.37 13.51 -20.32
N GLN A 15 23.59 14.02 -20.50
CA GLN A 15 23.95 15.12 -21.40
C GLN A 15 23.69 14.73 -22.86
N ASP A 16 22.83 15.47 -23.56
CA ASP A 16 22.95 15.69 -25.00
C ASP A 16 23.31 17.16 -25.22
N SER A 17 24.40 17.38 -25.95
CA SER A 17 25.06 18.67 -26.16
C SER A 17 24.50 19.43 -27.37
N GLU A 18 24.51 20.77 -27.23
CA GLU A 18 24.51 21.82 -28.27
C GLU A 18 23.17 22.17 -28.94
N ASP A 19 22.49 23.18 -28.39
CA ASP A 19 22.33 24.49 -29.07
C ASP A 19 21.79 25.55 -28.10
N GLN A 20 22.53 26.67 -27.98
CA GLN A 20 22.23 27.81 -27.12
C GLN A 20 21.09 28.67 -27.69
N ILE A 21 19.92 28.70 -27.04
CA ILE A 21 18.93 29.77 -27.23
C ILE A 21 18.37 30.19 -25.87
N ASP A 22 18.51 31.49 -25.58
CA ASP A 22 17.99 32.33 -24.47
C ASP A 22 17.20 31.66 -23.33
N LYS A 23 17.73 31.76 -22.10
CA LYS A 23 17.06 31.35 -20.85
C LYS A 23 16.01 32.39 -20.42
N PRO A 24 14.72 32.04 -20.22
CA PRO A 24 13.80 32.89 -19.49
C PRO A 24 13.81 32.60 -17.97
N ALA A 25 13.51 33.65 -17.21
CA ALA A 25 13.26 33.81 -15.77
C ALA A 25 13.27 32.59 -14.81
N LYS A 26 13.86 32.81 -13.62
CA LYS A 26 13.91 31.93 -12.43
C LYS A 26 12.63 31.08 -12.26
N LYS A 27 12.79 29.74 -12.22
CA LYS A 27 11.75 28.75 -11.90
C LYS A 27 11.01 29.16 -10.61
N LYS A 28 9.68 29.30 -10.67
CA LYS A 28 8.81 29.42 -9.48
C LYS A 28 9.07 28.23 -8.54
N ASN A 29 8.98 28.46 -7.24
CA ASN A 29 9.23 27.43 -6.22
C ASN A 29 8.09 26.39 -6.26
N ARG A 30 8.31 25.22 -6.87
CA ARG A 30 7.29 24.20 -7.20
C ARG A 30 6.85 23.31 -6.03
N SER A 31 6.95 23.78 -4.79
CA SER A 31 6.77 22.93 -3.60
C SER A 31 5.36 23.04 -3.00
N PHE A 32 4.77 21.91 -2.63
CA PHE A 32 3.61 21.87 -1.72
C PHE A 32 3.98 22.50 -0.39
N PHE A 33 2.98 23.02 0.33
CA PHE A 33 3.20 23.49 1.69
C PHE A 33 3.80 22.36 2.52
N ARG A 34 5.01 22.57 3.05
CA ARG A 34 5.68 21.64 3.97
C ARG A 34 5.57 22.28 5.35
N GLY A 35 4.60 21.83 6.14
CA GLY A 35 4.46 22.28 7.53
C GLY A 35 5.72 21.96 8.36
N GLU A 36 5.86 22.59 9.52
CA GLU A 36 7.06 22.41 10.38
C GLU A 36 7.28 20.97 10.85
N THR A 37 6.21 20.17 10.89
CA THR A 37 6.23 18.76 11.32
C THR A 37 6.32 17.77 10.16
N ALA A 38 6.43 18.24 8.91
CA ALA A 38 6.39 17.36 7.75
C ALA A 38 7.66 16.51 7.68
N THR A 39 7.50 15.18 7.66
CA THR A 39 8.61 14.24 7.49
C THR A 39 8.48 13.48 6.19
N PHE A 40 9.60 13.26 5.51
CA PHE A 40 9.65 12.53 4.25
C PHE A 40 9.85 11.05 4.49
N HIS A 41 9.41 10.24 3.54
CA HIS A 41 9.76 8.83 3.56
C HIS A 41 11.28 8.70 3.45
N PRO A 42 11.92 7.94 4.35
CA PRO A 42 13.36 7.73 4.27
C PRO A 42 13.71 7.01 2.98
N ASN A 43 14.82 7.40 2.38
CA ASN A 43 15.43 6.68 1.28
C ASN A 43 16.28 5.51 1.83
N ARG A 44 16.97 4.82 0.93
CA ARG A 44 17.81 3.68 1.31
C ARG A 44 18.97 4.06 2.25
N ILE A 45 19.65 5.17 1.96
CA ILE A 45 20.80 5.67 2.74
C ILE A 45 20.38 5.95 4.18
N ASP A 46 19.18 6.53 4.35
CA ASP A 46 18.61 6.83 5.66
C ASP A 46 18.36 5.53 6.47
N LEU A 47 17.83 4.48 5.83
CA LEU A 47 17.53 3.19 6.48
C LEU A 47 18.77 2.33 6.75
N GLU A 48 19.87 2.58 6.04
CA GLU A 48 21.15 1.89 6.24
C GLU A 48 21.99 2.49 7.38
N GLN A 49 21.64 3.68 7.88
CA GLN A 49 22.34 4.26 9.02
C GLN A 49 22.13 3.41 10.29
N PRO A 50 23.15 3.27 11.16
CA PRO A 50 23.03 2.51 12.40
C PRO A 50 21.87 2.98 13.31
N ASP A 51 21.57 4.27 13.31
CA ASP A 51 20.52 4.90 14.11
C ASP A 51 19.14 4.98 13.41
N ALA A 52 19.00 4.35 12.24
CA ALA A 52 17.77 4.40 11.43
C ALA A 52 16.53 3.98 12.21
N VAL A 53 16.61 2.98 13.09
CA VAL A 53 15.45 2.54 13.90
C VAL A 53 14.95 3.67 14.79
N TRP A 54 15.87 4.42 15.41
CA TRP A 54 15.50 5.57 16.22
C TRP A 54 14.91 6.67 15.35
N ASN A 55 15.64 7.13 14.33
CA ASN A 55 15.27 8.30 13.52
C ASN A 55 14.03 8.08 12.65
N CYS A 56 13.84 6.86 12.13
CA CYS A 56 12.80 6.56 11.15
C CYS A 56 11.56 5.88 11.73
N PHE A 57 11.59 5.37 12.98
CA PHE A 57 10.46 4.62 13.55
C PHE A 57 10.05 5.10 14.94
N LEU A 58 11.01 5.39 15.82
CA LEU A 58 10.71 5.73 17.22
C LEU A 58 10.51 7.23 17.42
N LEU A 59 11.37 8.05 16.79
CA LEU A 59 11.36 9.50 16.95
C LEU A 59 9.99 10.10 16.57
N GLY A 60 9.38 10.81 17.53
CA GLY A 60 8.07 11.43 17.37
C GLY A 60 6.87 10.46 17.38
N ILE A 61 7.11 9.17 17.59
CA ILE A 61 6.07 8.13 17.75
C ILE A 61 6.03 7.62 19.20
N THR A 62 7.19 7.33 19.78
CA THR A 62 7.34 6.94 21.18
C THR A 62 7.61 8.17 22.06
N PRO A 63 7.49 8.06 23.41
CA PRO A 63 7.85 9.15 24.32
C PRO A 63 9.24 9.71 24.05
N THR A 64 9.36 11.03 24.12
CA THR A 64 10.67 11.72 24.01
C THR A 64 11.59 11.32 25.15
N ASP A 65 11.04 11.28 26.37
CA ASP A 65 11.71 10.77 27.55
C ASP A 65 11.10 9.42 27.93
N PRO A 66 11.93 8.36 28.09
CA PRO A 66 11.45 7.06 28.52
C PRO A 66 10.65 7.16 29.84
N PRO A 67 9.40 6.65 29.89
CA PRO A 67 8.48 6.92 30.97
C PRO A 67 8.76 6.14 32.27
N VAL A 68 9.64 5.13 32.23
CA VAL A 68 9.96 4.31 33.40
C VAL A 68 11.46 4.09 33.58
N ALA A 69 11.90 3.94 34.82
CA ALA A 69 13.27 3.69 35.22
C ALA A 69 13.48 2.24 35.69
N PRO A 70 14.74 1.73 35.69
CA PRO A 70 15.05 0.41 36.25
C PRO A 70 14.48 0.22 37.66
N GLY A 71 13.94 -0.97 37.93
CA GLY A 71 13.31 -1.35 39.19
C GLY A 71 11.79 -1.15 39.27
N GLN A 72 11.21 -0.43 38.30
CA GLN A 72 9.75 -0.23 38.17
C GLN A 72 9.02 -1.43 37.56
N GLY A 73 7.71 -1.51 37.77
CA GLY A 73 6.89 -2.65 37.38
C GLY A 73 6.43 -2.62 35.92
N LEU A 74 6.52 -3.75 35.23
CA LEU A 74 6.07 -3.96 33.86
C LEU A 74 4.96 -5.00 33.81
N ILE A 75 3.89 -4.72 33.06
CA ILE A 75 2.94 -5.74 32.60
C ILE A 75 2.96 -5.78 31.08
N VAL A 76 3.04 -6.98 30.52
CA VAL A 76 2.86 -7.21 29.08
C VAL A 76 1.71 -8.19 28.87
N LEU A 77 0.64 -7.74 28.21
CA LEU A 77 -0.53 -8.57 27.90
C LEU A 77 -0.58 -8.84 26.38
N GLY A 78 -1.06 -10.03 26.01
CA GLY A 78 -1.15 -10.45 24.61
C GLY A 78 0.03 -11.32 24.17
N ASP A 79 0.27 -11.41 22.86
CA ASP A 79 1.25 -12.36 22.31
C ASP A 79 1.96 -11.91 21.02
N GLY A 80 2.73 -12.84 20.45
CA GLY A 80 3.65 -12.63 19.32
C GLY A 80 4.92 -11.87 19.70
N ILE A 81 4.77 -10.63 20.17
CA ILE A 81 5.90 -9.76 20.61
C ILE A 81 6.00 -9.57 22.12
N ALA A 82 5.09 -10.16 22.89
CA ALA A 82 5.11 -10.05 24.35
C ALA A 82 6.41 -10.56 24.98
N ALA A 83 6.95 -11.67 24.44
CA ALA A 83 8.20 -12.26 24.92
C ALA A 83 9.43 -11.35 24.68
N PRO A 84 9.75 -10.89 23.46
CA PRO A 84 10.86 -9.97 23.25
C PRO A 84 10.68 -8.64 23.97
N ILE A 85 9.47 -8.09 24.07
CA ILE A 85 9.24 -6.87 24.87
C ILE A 85 9.58 -7.11 26.34
N THR A 86 9.12 -8.22 26.93
CA THR A 86 9.43 -8.57 28.32
C THR A 86 10.93 -8.79 28.50
N ALA A 87 11.59 -9.48 27.58
CA ALA A 87 13.04 -9.73 27.62
C ALA A 87 13.84 -8.42 27.59
N GLY A 88 13.58 -7.53 26.62
CA GLY A 88 14.27 -6.24 26.52
C GLY A 88 14.06 -5.36 27.74
N ALA A 89 12.83 -5.29 28.23
CA ALA A 89 12.48 -4.52 29.42
C ALA A 89 13.15 -5.05 30.71
N THR A 90 13.13 -6.37 30.93
CA THR A 90 13.77 -6.99 32.11
C THR A 90 15.29 -6.95 32.03
N GLY A 91 15.86 -7.10 30.83
CA GLY A 91 17.30 -6.90 30.58
C GLY A 91 17.74 -5.47 30.88
N ALA A 92 16.86 -4.48 30.67
CA ALA A 92 17.06 -3.10 31.07
C ALA A 92 16.69 -2.79 32.54
N GLY A 93 16.34 -3.81 33.34
CA GLY A 93 16.15 -3.71 34.78
C GLY A 93 14.71 -3.49 35.26
N LEU A 94 13.68 -3.58 34.40
CA LEU A 94 12.28 -3.55 34.85
C LEU A 94 11.86 -4.86 35.52
N LYS A 95 10.93 -4.79 36.48
CA LYS A 95 10.35 -5.94 37.17
C LYS A 95 9.10 -6.41 36.42
N SER A 96 9.19 -7.56 35.75
CA SER A 96 8.01 -8.16 35.10
C SER A 96 7.01 -8.65 36.16
N LEU A 97 5.79 -8.14 36.07
CA LEU A 97 4.62 -8.50 36.88
C LEU A 97 3.58 -9.27 36.05
N THR A 98 3.94 -9.68 34.83
CA THR A 98 3.03 -10.33 33.88
C THR A 98 2.39 -11.56 34.51
N PRO A 99 1.04 -11.68 34.53
CA PRO A 99 0.36 -12.87 35.03
C PRO A 99 0.76 -14.12 34.23
N ASN A 100 1.08 -15.22 34.92
CA ASN A 100 1.46 -16.48 34.27
C ASN A 100 0.26 -17.19 33.63
N GLY A 101 0.36 -17.59 32.36
CA GLY A 101 -0.57 -18.56 31.75
C GLY A 101 -0.85 -18.38 30.25
N PRO A 102 -1.37 -19.42 29.56
CA PRO A 102 -1.72 -19.36 28.15
C PRO A 102 -2.84 -18.36 27.82
N GLU A 103 -3.72 -17.98 28.77
CA GLU A 103 -4.78 -17.01 28.50
C GLU A 103 -4.31 -15.54 28.54
N ALA A 104 -3.16 -15.24 29.15
CA ALA A 104 -2.51 -13.93 28.98
C ALA A 104 -2.13 -13.67 27.51
N ARG A 105 -1.90 -14.74 26.74
CA ARG A 105 -1.65 -14.67 25.29
C ARG A 105 -2.92 -14.36 24.50
N GLU A 106 -4.08 -14.82 24.97
CA GLU A 106 -5.39 -14.54 24.35
C GLU A 106 -5.85 -13.08 24.53
N CYS A 107 -5.21 -12.34 25.44
CA CYS A 107 -5.43 -10.90 25.64
C CYS A 107 -4.94 -10.04 24.46
N GLY A 108 -4.33 -10.64 23.43
CA GLY A 108 -4.04 -9.91 22.20
C GLY A 108 -5.32 -9.63 21.39
N ILE A 109 -6.41 -10.36 21.62
CA ILE A 109 -7.71 -10.12 20.98
C ILE A 109 -8.45 -9.03 21.76
N PRO A 110 -8.81 -7.88 21.14
CA PRO A 110 -9.42 -6.74 21.81
C PRO A 110 -10.63 -7.08 22.69
N GLU A 111 -11.59 -7.83 22.16
CA GLU A 111 -12.81 -8.23 22.89
C GLU A 111 -12.49 -9.09 24.12
N ARG A 112 -11.52 -10.01 24.02
CA ARG A 112 -11.10 -10.85 25.15
C ARG A 112 -10.35 -10.04 26.20
N LEU A 113 -9.50 -9.11 25.76
CA LEU A 113 -8.81 -8.16 26.64
C LEU A 113 -9.81 -7.35 27.46
N ARG A 114 -10.79 -6.71 26.79
CA ARG A 114 -11.83 -5.93 27.47
C ARG A 114 -12.57 -6.76 28.50
N ARG A 115 -13.04 -7.96 28.11
CA ARG A 115 -13.76 -8.87 29.02
C ARG A 115 -12.93 -9.29 30.23
N LEU A 116 -11.64 -9.57 30.04
CA LEU A 116 -10.75 -9.91 31.15
C LEU A 116 -10.53 -8.71 32.09
N LEU A 117 -10.31 -7.52 31.54
CA LEU A 117 -10.12 -6.29 32.31
C LEU A 117 -11.37 -5.92 33.10
N ASP A 118 -12.55 -6.01 32.47
CA ASP A 118 -13.82 -5.72 33.13
C ASP A 118 -14.04 -6.66 34.31
N LYS A 119 -13.77 -7.97 34.15
CA LYS A 119 -13.82 -8.94 35.24
C LYS A 119 -12.77 -8.64 36.33
N ALA A 120 -11.54 -8.31 35.94
CA ALA A 120 -10.46 -8.01 36.88
C ALA A 120 -10.72 -6.73 37.69
N ILE A 121 -11.33 -5.71 37.11
CA ILE A 121 -11.48 -4.40 37.74
C ILE A 121 -12.88 -4.22 38.36
N GLY A 122 -13.91 -4.83 37.77
CA GLY A 122 -15.31 -4.77 38.21
C GLY A 122 -15.66 -5.73 39.36
N ASP A 123 -15.22 -6.99 39.33
CA ASP A 123 -15.60 -7.99 40.36
C ASP A 123 -14.56 -8.10 41.49
N LYS A 124 -14.58 -7.14 42.42
CA LYS A 124 -13.71 -7.12 43.61
C LYS A 124 -13.95 -8.27 44.59
N ARG A 125 -14.97 -9.13 44.40
CA ARG A 125 -15.30 -10.22 45.33
C ARG A 125 -14.52 -11.50 45.04
N ALA A 126 -13.98 -11.66 43.83
CA ALA A 126 -13.08 -12.75 43.50
C ALA A 126 -11.76 -12.61 44.28
N LYS A 127 -11.55 -13.50 45.26
CA LYS A 127 -10.35 -13.55 46.13
C LYS A 127 -9.20 -14.37 45.55
N SER A 128 -9.44 -15.13 44.48
CA SER A 128 -8.46 -15.99 43.83
C SER A 128 -8.78 -16.16 42.34
N GLY A 129 -7.76 -16.56 41.57
CA GLY A 129 -7.86 -16.80 40.12
C GLY A 129 -7.44 -15.61 39.27
N LYS A 130 -7.48 -15.79 37.95
CA LYS A 130 -6.83 -14.93 36.94
C LYS A 130 -7.17 -13.44 37.04
N ALA A 131 -8.44 -13.13 37.29
CA ALA A 131 -8.90 -11.76 37.46
C ALA A 131 -8.32 -11.10 38.73
N ALA A 132 -8.11 -11.88 39.80
CA ALA A 132 -7.44 -11.44 41.01
C ALA A 132 -5.92 -11.31 40.80
N ASP A 133 -5.30 -12.23 40.05
CA ASP A 133 -3.86 -12.18 39.73
C ASP A 133 -3.54 -10.97 38.85
N LEU A 134 -4.34 -10.71 37.81
CA LEU A 134 -4.21 -9.52 36.99
C LEU A 134 -4.44 -8.24 37.80
N ARG A 135 -5.44 -8.21 38.69
CA ARG A 135 -5.67 -7.07 39.59
C ARG A 135 -4.47 -6.83 40.52
N ALA A 136 -3.89 -7.89 41.07
CA ALA A 136 -2.71 -7.81 41.92
C ALA A 136 -1.49 -7.29 41.15
N ALA A 137 -1.23 -7.83 39.96
CA ALA A 137 -0.17 -7.35 39.07
C ALA A 137 -0.36 -5.87 38.72
N LEU A 138 -1.59 -5.48 38.33
CA LEU A 138 -1.92 -4.11 37.98
C LEU A 138 -1.59 -3.14 39.11
N SER A 139 -1.70 -3.53 40.38
CA SER A 139 -1.35 -2.66 41.52
C SER A 139 0.12 -2.19 41.57
N GLY A 140 1.04 -2.93 40.93
CA GLY A 140 2.48 -2.62 40.89
C GLY A 140 3.03 -2.16 39.52
N ALA A 141 2.24 -2.21 38.44
CA ALA A 141 2.65 -1.82 37.09
C ALA A 141 2.83 -0.30 36.84
N ASP A 142 4.01 0.13 36.47
CA ASP A 142 4.30 1.50 36.03
C ASP A 142 4.23 1.62 34.49
N LEU A 143 4.48 0.53 33.78
CA LEU A 143 4.33 0.40 32.33
C LEU A 143 3.44 -0.82 32.00
N ILE A 144 2.42 -0.60 31.18
CA ILE A 144 1.49 -1.63 30.71
C ILE A 144 1.56 -1.66 29.19
N VAL A 145 1.91 -2.81 28.63
CA VAL A 145 2.01 -3.01 27.18
C VAL A 145 0.91 -3.96 26.72
N LEU A 146 0.12 -3.52 25.73
CA LEU A 146 -0.92 -4.31 25.09
C LEU A 146 -0.44 -4.76 23.71
N CYS A 147 -0.02 -6.01 23.61
CA CYS A 147 0.43 -6.66 22.37
C CYS A 147 -0.78 -7.23 21.63
N LEU A 148 -1.39 -6.44 20.76
CA LEU A 148 -2.62 -6.79 20.07
C LEU A 148 -2.35 -7.69 18.86
N THR A 149 -3.24 -8.67 18.65
CA THR A 149 -3.28 -9.59 17.50
C THR A 149 -4.74 -9.85 17.13
N ASP A 150 -5.00 -10.18 15.86
CA ASP A 150 -6.33 -10.62 15.46
C ASP A 150 -6.35 -12.15 15.30
N ARG A 151 -7.17 -12.79 16.13
CA ARG A 151 -7.45 -14.24 16.14
C ARG A 151 -8.93 -14.53 16.37
N SER A 152 -9.80 -13.55 16.15
CA SER A 152 -11.22 -13.76 16.38
C SER A 152 -11.78 -14.73 15.34
N ALA A 153 -12.66 -15.63 15.78
CA ALA A 153 -13.32 -16.58 14.89
C ALA A 153 -14.38 -15.87 14.01
N GLU A 154 -15.00 -14.84 14.57
CA GLU A 154 -15.88 -13.89 13.88
C GLU A 154 -15.11 -12.63 13.57
N ARG A 155 -15.48 -11.92 12.51
CA ARG A 155 -14.78 -10.70 12.08
C ARG A 155 -15.50 -9.47 12.63
N PRO A 156 -15.02 -8.86 13.74
CA PRO A 156 -15.65 -7.66 14.29
C PRO A 156 -15.52 -6.51 13.29
N SER A 157 -16.51 -5.61 13.31
CA SER A 157 -16.42 -4.32 12.61
C SER A 157 -15.30 -3.47 13.18
N HIS A 158 -14.79 -2.54 12.38
CA HIS A 158 -13.75 -1.61 12.85
C HIS A 158 -14.20 -0.83 14.11
N ALA A 159 -15.48 -0.45 14.18
CA ALA A 159 -16.04 0.26 15.33
C ALA A 159 -16.00 -0.58 16.62
N GLU A 160 -16.33 -1.87 16.55
CA GLU A 160 -16.27 -2.79 17.70
C GLU A 160 -14.83 -2.95 18.19
N ILE A 161 -13.86 -3.09 17.27
CA ILE A 161 -12.43 -3.17 17.63
C ILE A 161 -11.99 -1.89 18.35
N VAL A 162 -12.34 -0.72 17.84
CA VAL A 162 -12.01 0.58 18.47
C VAL A 162 -12.66 0.68 19.85
N GLU A 163 -13.94 0.31 19.98
CA GLU A 163 -14.64 0.34 21.27
C GLU A 163 -13.96 -0.56 22.30
N ASP A 164 -13.59 -1.79 21.91
CA ASP A 164 -12.92 -2.74 22.79
C ASP A 164 -11.56 -2.23 23.28
N ILE A 165 -10.75 -1.63 22.40
CA ILE A 165 -9.43 -1.08 22.79
C ILE A 165 -9.63 0.16 23.66
N VAL A 166 -10.53 1.08 23.29
CA VAL A 166 -10.81 2.30 24.06
C VAL A 166 -11.29 1.94 25.47
N GLU A 167 -12.22 1.00 25.60
CA GLU A 167 -12.74 0.59 26.90
C GLU A 167 -11.67 -0.14 27.73
N SER A 168 -10.83 -0.96 27.08
CA SER A 168 -9.67 -1.56 27.74
C SER A 168 -8.73 -0.50 28.32
N CYS A 169 -8.41 0.56 27.56
CA CYS A 169 -7.61 1.68 28.04
C CYS A 169 -8.27 2.43 29.20
N ARG A 170 -9.60 2.66 29.15
CA ARG A 170 -10.34 3.30 30.26
C ARG A 170 -10.32 2.48 31.53
N LEU A 171 -10.54 1.18 31.42
CA LEU A 171 -10.47 0.24 32.54
C LEU A 171 -9.07 0.24 33.15
N LEU A 172 -8.02 0.15 32.33
CA LEU A 172 -6.63 0.23 32.80
C LEU A 172 -6.33 1.54 33.50
N ARG A 173 -6.77 2.68 32.95
CA ARG A 173 -6.58 4.00 33.57
C ARG A 173 -7.33 4.12 34.90
N LYS A 174 -8.51 3.52 35.02
CA LYS A 174 -9.24 3.42 36.30
C LYS A 174 -8.49 2.57 37.34
N ALA A 175 -7.83 1.50 36.92
CA ALA A 175 -7.05 0.63 37.80
C ALA A 175 -5.70 1.25 38.18
N ARG A 176 -5.04 1.92 37.23
CA ARG A 176 -3.73 2.57 37.37
C ARG A 176 -3.73 3.93 36.68
N PRO A 177 -4.14 4.99 37.40
CA PRO A 177 -4.17 6.36 36.87
C PRO A 177 -2.81 6.82 36.35
N ASP A 178 -1.72 6.36 36.97
CA ASP A 178 -0.38 6.83 36.68
C ASP A 178 0.44 5.98 35.71
N ALA A 179 0.01 4.76 35.39
CA ALA A 179 0.82 3.87 34.55
C ALA A 179 0.91 4.38 33.10
N TYR A 180 2.06 4.21 32.46
CA TYR A 180 2.15 4.41 31.02
C TYR A 180 1.53 3.22 30.29
N ILE A 181 0.72 3.46 29.26
CA ILE A 181 0.10 2.42 28.44
C ILE A 181 0.68 2.48 27.03
N ALA A 182 1.27 1.38 26.57
CA ALA A 182 1.77 1.25 25.20
C ALA A 182 0.94 0.21 24.43
N LEU A 183 0.34 0.63 23.31
CA LEU A 183 -0.26 -0.28 22.34
C LEU A 183 0.82 -0.76 21.37
N ALA A 184 0.83 -2.05 21.04
CA ALA A 184 1.74 -2.61 20.06
C ALA A 184 1.01 -3.62 19.17
N LEU A 185 1.26 -3.57 17.87
CA LEU A 185 0.74 -4.54 16.92
C LEU A 185 1.75 -5.66 16.69
N SER A 186 1.30 -6.90 16.77
CA SER A 186 2.15 -8.05 16.50
C SER A 186 2.47 -8.23 15.00
N PRO A 187 3.75 -8.29 14.60
CA PRO A 187 4.17 -8.65 13.24
C PRO A 187 3.95 -10.11 12.89
N CYS A 188 3.79 -11.01 13.86
CA CYS A 188 3.54 -12.43 13.58
C CYS A 188 2.16 -12.64 12.91
N PRO A 189 2.03 -13.57 11.96
CA PRO A 189 0.72 -14.03 11.52
C PRO A 189 0.01 -14.81 12.67
N PRO A 190 -1.33 -14.86 12.70
CA PRO A 190 -2.06 -15.73 13.59
C PRO A 190 -1.83 -17.21 13.19
N PRO A 191 -1.87 -18.14 14.15
CA PRO A 191 -1.50 -19.53 13.92
C PRO A 191 -2.50 -20.32 13.06
N ARG A 192 -3.73 -19.83 12.85
CA ARG A 192 -4.78 -20.45 12.03
C ARG A 192 -5.68 -19.39 11.40
N VAL A 193 -6.20 -19.67 10.20
CA VAL A 193 -7.18 -18.83 9.50
C VAL A 193 -8.58 -19.46 9.62
N PRO A 194 -9.66 -18.67 9.80
CA PRO A 194 -11.03 -19.19 9.75
C PRO A 194 -11.37 -19.84 8.39
N ALA A 195 -12.19 -20.89 8.39
CA ALA A 195 -12.56 -21.62 7.16
C ALA A 195 -13.41 -20.75 6.20
N GLY A 196 -13.15 -20.83 4.89
CA GLY A 196 -14.04 -20.28 3.84
C GLY A 196 -13.66 -18.94 3.19
N GLN A 197 -12.43 -18.42 3.38
CA GLN A 197 -11.91 -17.24 2.67
C GLN A 197 -10.44 -17.44 2.19
N PRO A 198 -9.98 -16.69 1.17
CA PRO A 198 -8.56 -16.61 0.81
C PRO A 198 -7.74 -16.12 2.00
N GLN A 199 -6.75 -16.92 2.40
CA GLN A 199 -6.04 -16.73 3.65
C GLN A 199 -5.29 -15.39 3.77
N ALA A 200 -4.65 -14.91 2.69
CA ALA A 200 -3.83 -13.71 2.75
C ALA A 200 -4.65 -12.42 2.83
N ALA A 201 -5.72 -12.29 2.06
CA ALA A 201 -6.56 -11.10 2.14
C ALA A 201 -7.30 -11.00 3.48
N ALA A 202 -7.68 -12.14 4.07
CA ALA A 202 -8.23 -12.19 5.42
C ALA A 202 -7.21 -11.68 6.45
N LEU A 203 -5.95 -12.15 6.36
CA LEU A 203 -4.86 -11.72 7.25
C LEU A 203 -4.53 -10.24 7.13
N PHE A 204 -4.25 -9.78 5.90
CA PHE A 204 -3.86 -8.39 5.66
C PHE A 204 -4.96 -7.43 6.10
N SER A 205 -6.21 -7.80 5.87
CA SER A 205 -7.33 -7.05 6.40
C SER A 205 -7.35 -7.05 7.93
N ALA A 206 -7.27 -8.21 8.58
CA ALA A 206 -7.30 -8.34 10.04
C ALA A 206 -6.24 -7.45 10.71
N LYS A 207 -4.99 -7.52 10.21
CA LYS A 207 -3.91 -6.65 10.67
C LYS A 207 -4.18 -5.18 10.38
N SER A 208 -4.73 -4.87 9.20
CA SER A 208 -5.08 -3.49 8.82
C SER A 208 -6.20 -2.92 9.70
N ALA A 209 -7.23 -3.71 10.02
CA ALA A 209 -8.32 -3.32 10.91
C ALA A 209 -7.79 -3.02 12.31
N LEU A 210 -6.95 -3.90 12.85
CA LEU A 210 -6.34 -3.69 14.15
C LEU A 210 -5.37 -2.49 14.16
N ARG A 211 -4.53 -2.33 13.14
CA ARG A 211 -3.62 -1.18 13.03
C ARG A 211 -4.37 0.14 12.88
N SER A 212 -5.45 0.14 12.08
CA SER A 212 -6.37 1.26 11.91
C SER A 212 -7.02 1.62 13.25
N ALA A 213 -7.52 0.63 13.99
CA ALA A 213 -8.18 0.83 15.28
C ALA A 213 -7.21 1.34 16.36
N ILE A 214 -5.96 0.88 16.37
CA ILE A 214 -4.89 1.42 17.22
C ILE A 214 -4.64 2.90 16.88
N ASP A 215 -4.51 3.25 15.60
CA ASP A 215 -4.31 4.65 15.19
C ASP A 215 -5.46 5.55 15.67
N GLU A 216 -6.70 5.10 15.43
CA GLU A 216 -7.90 5.83 15.84
C GLU A 216 -8.01 5.95 17.35
N THR A 217 -7.70 4.90 18.09
CA THR A 217 -7.68 4.93 19.57
C THR A 217 -6.66 5.94 20.08
N CYS A 218 -5.43 5.91 19.55
CA CYS A 218 -4.39 6.87 19.93
C CYS A 218 -4.82 8.31 19.58
N ARG A 219 -5.40 8.55 18.40
CA ARG A 219 -5.91 9.89 18.03
C ARG A 219 -7.03 10.37 18.96
N LYS A 220 -7.92 9.49 19.39
CA LYS A 220 -9.04 9.84 20.30
C LYS A 220 -8.58 10.07 21.74
N LEU A 221 -7.62 9.27 22.23
CA LEU A 221 -7.28 9.24 23.65
C LEU A 221 -5.99 9.98 24.00
N ALA A 222 -4.94 9.94 23.17
CA ALA A 222 -3.64 10.54 23.51
C ALA A 222 -3.70 12.07 23.79
N PRO A 223 -4.53 12.88 23.10
CA PRO A 223 -4.70 14.29 23.46
C PRO A 223 -5.30 14.52 24.85
N LEU A 224 -5.97 13.51 25.40
CA LEU A 224 -6.59 13.52 26.73
C LEU A 224 -5.74 12.78 27.78
N ASP A 225 -4.81 11.96 27.34
CA ASP A 225 -3.97 11.08 28.15
C ASP A 225 -2.54 11.05 27.60
N GLY A 226 -1.67 11.91 28.15
CA GLY A 226 -0.26 11.98 27.77
C GLY A 226 0.58 10.75 28.18
N ARG A 227 -0.04 9.73 28.78
CA ARG A 227 0.58 8.46 29.17
C ARG A 227 0.02 7.27 28.39
N LEU A 228 -0.43 7.51 27.16
CA LEU A 228 -0.83 6.49 26.18
C LEU A 228 -0.03 6.70 24.88
N GLY A 229 0.56 5.63 24.35
CA GLY A 229 1.29 5.69 23.09
C GLY A 229 1.27 4.40 22.29
N TYR A 230 1.96 4.42 21.15
CA TYR A 230 2.11 3.29 20.23
C TYR A 230 3.58 2.88 20.14
N PHE A 231 3.86 1.59 20.22
CA PHE A 231 5.17 1.02 19.91
C PHE A 231 5.14 0.37 18.51
N PRO A 232 5.89 0.90 17.53
CA PRO A 232 5.81 0.51 16.12
C PRO A 232 6.60 -0.77 15.79
N ALA A 233 6.44 -1.83 16.59
CA ALA A 233 7.11 -3.11 16.38
C ALA A 233 6.83 -3.70 14.99
N PHE A 234 5.59 -3.57 14.54
CA PHE A 234 5.15 -4.04 13.23
C PHE A 234 5.90 -3.37 12.08
N GLU A 235 5.99 -2.05 12.12
CA GLU A 235 6.66 -1.27 11.10
C GLU A 235 8.19 -1.47 11.13
N ILE A 236 8.80 -1.57 12.32
CA ILE A 236 10.24 -1.85 12.47
C ILE A 236 10.59 -3.18 11.80
N VAL A 237 9.89 -4.26 12.15
CA VAL A 237 10.19 -5.59 11.57
C VAL A 237 9.94 -5.63 10.07
N GLY A 238 8.82 -5.06 9.61
CA GLY A 238 8.42 -5.11 8.20
C GLY A 238 9.34 -4.32 7.27
N ASN A 239 10.02 -3.28 7.75
CA ASN A 239 10.89 -2.43 6.92
C ASN A 239 12.39 -2.71 7.12
N ILE A 240 12.82 -3.16 8.30
CA ILE A 240 14.24 -3.41 8.57
C ILE A 240 14.62 -4.84 8.19
N CYS A 241 13.81 -5.81 8.60
CA CYS A 241 14.14 -7.22 8.45
C CYS A 241 13.44 -7.85 7.23
N ASN A 242 12.98 -7.03 6.27
CA ASN A 242 12.31 -7.39 5.02
C ASN A 242 11.53 -8.71 5.06
N TYR A 243 10.77 -8.90 6.14
CA TYR A 243 9.86 -10.01 6.25
C TYR A 243 8.80 -9.77 5.18
N PRO A 244 8.63 -10.67 4.20
CA PRO A 244 7.44 -10.63 3.39
C PRO A 244 6.27 -10.56 4.37
N TYR A 245 5.34 -9.62 4.21
CA TYR A 245 4.20 -9.45 5.12
C TYR A 245 3.45 -10.78 5.35
N GLY A 246 3.64 -11.71 4.41
CA GLY A 246 3.11 -13.05 4.38
C GLY A 246 4.10 -14.22 4.53
N ALA A 247 5.27 -14.07 5.15
CA ALA A 247 6.09 -15.26 5.47
C ALA A 247 5.67 -15.86 6.83
N ASP A 248 5.38 -17.17 6.88
CA ASP A 248 5.24 -17.88 8.16
C ASP A 248 6.60 -17.95 8.84
N ARG A 249 6.85 -17.03 9.78
CA ARG A 249 7.63 -17.39 10.95
C ARG A 249 6.67 -17.45 12.13
N ARG A 250 6.16 -18.65 12.44
CA ARG A 250 5.35 -18.97 13.65
C ARG A 250 5.93 -18.36 14.93
N SER A 251 7.23 -18.07 14.90
CA SER A 251 7.98 -17.26 15.84
C SER A 251 8.85 -16.23 15.09
N LEU A 252 8.98 -15.01 15.60
CA LEU A 252 9.99 -14.05 15.12
C LEU A 252 11.38 -14.66 15.10
N ALA A 253 12.15 -14.45 14.02
CA ALA A 253 13.55 -14.87 14.01
C ALA A 253 14.36 -14.07 15.03
N ASP A 254 15.47 -14.68 15.47
CA ASP A 254 16.29 -14.22 16.58
C ASP A 254 16.72 -12.77 16.41
N HIS A 255 17.18 -12.41 15.21
CA HIS A 255 17.59 -11.03 14.91
C HIS A 255 16.45 -10.01 15.01
N ALA A 256 15.22 -10.38 14.63
CA ALA A 256 14.06 -9.50 14.79
C ALA A 256 13.61 -9.41 16.25
N ARG A 257 13.75 -10.50 17.02
CA ARG A 257 13.52 -10.49 18.47
C ARG A 257 14.50 -9.56 19.17
N SER A 258 15.79 -9.69 18.92
CA SER A 258 16.82 -8.81 19.48
C SER A 258 16.64 -7.35 19.07
N LEU A 259 16.20 -7.09 17.83
CA LEU A 259 15.87 -5.73 17.39
C LEU A 259 14.71 -5.14 18.19
N ILE A 260 13.63 -5.90 18.39
CA ILE A 260 12.48 -5.46 19.20
C ILE A 260 12.89 -5.25 20.66
N GLU A 261 13.69 -6.15 21.24
CA GLU A 261 14.21 -6.04 22.60
C GLU A 261 14.94 -4.71 22.81
N ALA A 262 15.91 -4.41 21.94
CA ALA A 262 16.70 -3.19 22.01
C ALA A 262 15.85 -1.94 21.73
N ALA A 263 14.96 -2.00 20.72
CA ALA A 263 14.11 -0.87 20.37
C ALA A 263 13.13 -0.53 21.50
N PHE A 264 12.52 -1.54 22.12
CA PHE A 264 11.59 -1.33 23.23
C PHE A 264 12.31 -0.78 24.46
N ALA A 265 13.44 -1.38 24.85
CA ALA A 265 14.23 -0.92 25.99
C ALA A 265 14.66 0.54 25.82
N CYS A 266 15.18 0.90 24.64
CA CYS A 266 15.60 2.26 24.32
C CYS A 266 14.43 3.26 24.35
N ALA A 267 13.26 2.88 23.83
CA ALA A 267 12.10 3.75 23.79
C ALA A 267 11.40 3.95 25.15
N TYR A 268 11.47 2.95 26.05
CA TYR A 268 10.63 2.94 27.25
C TYR A 268 11.37 2.92 28.59
N VAL A 269 12.66 2.59 28.64
CA VAL A 269 13.44 2.52 29.89
C VAL A 269 14.52 3.60 29.98
N ALA A 270 14.46 4.42 31.02
CA ALA A 270 15.40 5.50 31.26
C ALA A 270 16.83 4.97 31.50
N GLY A 271 17.82 5.67 30.95
CA GLY A 271 19.24 5.30 31.06
C GLY A 271 19.71 4.27 30.02
N VAL A 272 18.83 3.79 29.14
CA VAL A 272 19.22 2.92 28.00
C VAL A 272 19.65 3.79 26.82
N GLY A 273 20.94 3.75 26.46
CA GLY A 273 21.49 4.45 25.30
C GLY A 273 21.10 3.81 23.96
N THR A 274 21.33 4.52 22.86
CA THR A 274 21.00 4.06 21.49
C THR A 274 22.05 3.11 20.90
N GLU A 275 23.20 2.91 21.54
CA GLU A 275 24.29 2.06 21.03
C GLU A 275 23.86 0.60 20.83
N ALA A 276 23.15 0.03 21.81
CA ALA A 276 22.64 -1.34 21.73
C ALA A 276 21.58 -1.49 20.62
N LEU A 277 20.76 -0.46 20.42
CA LEU A 277 19.77 -0.41 19.33
C LEU A 277 20.46 -0.35 17.97
N ALA A 278 21.49 0.48 17.82
CA ALA A 278 22.26 0.58 16.59
C ALA A 278 22.96 -0.74 16.24
N ALA A 279 23.57 -1.41 17.23
CA ALA A 279 24.18 -2.72 17.06
C ALA A 279 23.13 -3.78 16.64
N ALA A 280 21.96 -3.79 17.28
CA ALA A 280 20.87 -4.70 16.94
C ALA A 280 20.33 -4.46 15.52
N HIS A 281 20.23 -3.20 15.09
CA HIS A 281 19.83 -2.84 13.72
C HIS A 281 20.82 -3.37 12.68
N VAL A 282 22.11 -3.10 12.86
CA VAL A 282 23.17 -3.58 11.95
C VAL A 282 23.16 -5.11 11.87
N ALA A 283 23.06 -5.79 13.02
CA ALA A 283 22.99 -7.25 13.08
C ALA A 283 21.73 -7.78 12.37
N ALA A 284 20.58 -7.14 12.55
CA ALA A 284 19.34 -7.54 11.90
C ALA A 284 19.39 -7.39 10.39
N ARG A 285 19.96 -6.31 9.87
CA ARG A 285 20.18 -6.11 8.42
C ARG A 285 21.12 -7.16 7.84
N ALA A 286 22.22 -7.47 8.52
CA ALA A 286 23.15 -8.50 8.08
C ALA A 286 22.49 -9.89 8.04
N ALA A 287 21.71 -10.23 9.08
CA ALA A 287 21.01 -11.51 9.14
C ALA A 287 19.90 -11.63 8.07
N ASP A 288 19.23 -10.53 7.75
CA ASP A 288 18.20 -10.50 6.69
C ASP A 288 18.79 -10.79 5.31
N ILE A 289 19.96 -10.22 5.00
CA ILE A 289 20.70 -10.54 3.77
C ILE A 289 21.05 -12.03 3.69
N VAL A 290 21.45 -12.64 4.82
CA VAL A 290 21.73 -14.08 4.88
C VAL A 290 20.46 -14.88 4.64
N ALA A 291 19.35 -14.53 5.28
CA ALA A 291 18.06 -15.20 5.10
C ALA A 291 17.58 -15.13 3.64
N GLY A 292 17.72 -13.98 2.98
CA GLY A 292 17.40 -13.83 1.55
C GLY A 292 18.24 -14.75 0.65
N ASN A 293 19.53 -14.96 0.97
CA ASN A 293 20.39 -15.91 0.25
C ASN A 293 20.01 -17.37 0.50
N GLU A 294 19.59 -17.72 1.71
CA GLU A 294 19.07 -19.06 2.03
C GLU A 294 17.76 -19.34 1.30
N MET A 295 16.83 -18.38 1.28
CA MET A 295 15.59 -18.47 0.52
C MET A 295 15.84 -18.66 -0.97
N ARG A 296 16.85 -17.97 -1.52
CA ARG A 296 17.30 -18.17 -2.90
C ARG A 296 17.75 -19.62 -3.14
N ALA A 297 18.56 -20.18 -2.25
CA ALA A 297 19.03 -21.55 -2.37
C ALA A 297 17.89 -22.57 -2.28
N VAL A 298 16.88 -22.32 -1.44
CA VAL A 298 15.66 -23.15 -1.35
C VAL A 298 14.86 -23.08 -2.65
N ALA A 299 14.65 -21.88 -3.21
CA ALA A 299 13.95 -21.70 -4.49
C ALA A 299 14.66 -22.42 -5.65
N GLU A 300 15.99 -22.33 -5.69
CA GLU A 300 16.81 -23.03 -6.69
C GLU A 300 16.74 -24.56 -6.53
N ALA A 301 16.73 -25.07 -5.29
CA ALA A 301 16.60 -26.50 -5.03
C ALA A 301 15.19 -27.04 -5.35
N ALA A 302 14.14 -26.25 -5.11
CA ALA A 302 12.76 -26.62 -5.37
C ALA A 302 12.41 -26.66 -6.88
N ALA A 303 13.20 -26.01 -7.74
CA ALA A 303 12.96 -25.96 -9.18
C ALA A 303 12.87 -27.37 -9.80
N GLY A 304 11.72 -27.69 -10.39
CA GLY A 304 11.47 -28.98 -11.05
C GLY A 304 11.08 -30.15 -10.13
N GLN A 305 10.86 -29.90 -8.83
CA GLN A 305 10.40 -30.91 -7.87
C GLN A 305 8.85 -30.87 -7.70
N THR A 306 8.26 -31.89 -7.06
CA THR A 306 6.81 -31.91 -6.76
C THR A 306 6.52 -31.14 -5.46
N PRO A 307 5.51 -30.26 -5.42
CA PRO A 307 5.20 -29.47 -4.23
C PRO A 307 4.84 -30.33 -3.01
N PRO A 308 5.24 -29.93 -1.78
CA PRO A 308 4.77 -30.57 -0.56
C PRO A 308 3.24 -30.39 -0.41
N ALA A 309 2.61 -31.31 0.33
CA ALA A 309 1.20 -31.16 0.69
C ALA A 309 1.03 -29.95 1.62
N ILE A 310 0.22 -28.97 1.21
CA ILE A 310 0.00 -27.71 1.92
C ILE A 310 -1.19 -27.83 2.87
N ASP A 311 -1.02 -27.40 4.13
CA ASP A 311 -2.14 -27.25 5.07
C ASP A 311 -2.92 -25.95 4.76
N THR A 312 -4.12 -26.12 4.20
CA THR A 312 -5.02 -25.00 3.87
C THR A 312 -5.70 -24.33 5.08
N ALA A 313 -5.36 -24.70 6.31
CA ALA A 313 -5.80 -24.01 7.53
C ALA A 313 -4.69 -23.17 8.19
N ALA A 314 -3.43 -23.33 7.77
CA ALA A 314 -2.26 -22.66 8.32
C ALA A 314 -1.65 -21.66 7.31
N TRP A 315 -1.01 -20.62 7.84
CA TRP A 315 -0.25 -19.65 7.03
C TRP A 315 0.99 -20.33 6.42
N PRO A 316 1.36 -20.06 5.15
CA PRO A 316 2.41 -20.81 4.48
C PRO A 316 3.82 -20.51 5.02
N GLY A 317 4.56 -21.58 5.29
CA GLY A 317 6.01 -21.62 5.46
C GLY A 317 6.76 -20.87 4.36
N GLU A 318 7.98 -20.39 4.65
CA GLU A 318 8.88 -19.85 3.62
C GLU A 318 9.05 -20.83 2.45
N ALA A 319 9.18 -22.13 2.72
CA ALA A 319 9.21 -23.16 1.69
C ALA A 319 7.89 -23.19 0.88
N GLU A 320 6.73 -23.25 1.53
CA GLU A 320 5.40 -23.31 0.88
C GLU A 320 5.09 -22.07 0.04
N MET A 321 5.53 -20.90 0.51
CA MET A 321 5.47 -19.65 -0.24
C MET A 321 6.26 -19.77 -1.53
N VAL A 322 7.46 -20.36 -1.49
CA VAL A 322 8.40 -20.51 -2.61
C VAL A 322 7.92 -21.51 -3.69
N TRP A 323 6.95 -22.39 -3.39
CA TRP A 323 6.42 -23.35 -4.38
C TRP A 323 5.34 -22.75 -5.32
N ASP A 324 5.41 -23.22 -6.57
CA ASP A 324 4.64 -22.96 -7.81
C ASP A 324 3.12 -22.67 -7.72
N ARG A 325 2.47 -22.80 -6.56
CA ARG A 325 1.03 -22.47 -6.41
C ARG A 325 0.64 -21.80 -5.09
N GLY A 326 1.61 -21.45 -4.25
CA GLY A 326 1.35 -20.77 -2.99
C GLY A 326 0.59 -19.46 -3.20
N LEU A 327 1.12 -18.56 -4.03
CA LEU A 327 0.54 -17.23 -4.17
C LEU A 327 -0.89 -17.23 -4.71
N HIS A 328 -1.21 -18.10 -5.68
CA HIS A 328 -2.58 -18.28 -6.17
C HIS A 328 -3.53 -18.60 -5.01
N ARG A 329 -3.18 -19.63 -4.24
CA ARG A 329 -4.00 -20.16 -3.17
C ARG A 329 -4.11 -19.22 -1.96
N PHE A 330 -3.07 -18.43 -1.70
CA PHE A 330 -3.03 -17.52 -0.54
C PHE A 330 -3.57 -16.13 -0.87
N ALA A 331 -3.25 -15.56 -2.03
CA ALA A 331 -3.57 -14.18 -2.37
C ALA A 331 -4.79 -14.00 -3.26
N PHE A 332 -5.21 -15.01 -4.05
CA PHE A 332 -6.22 -14.83 -5.11
C PHE A 332 -7.52 -15.62 -4.89
N ASP A 333 -7.46 -16.82 -4.32
CA ASP A 333 -8.59 -17.77 -4.18
C ASP A 333 -9.86 -17.16 -3.56
N GLY A 334 -10.87 -16.83 -4.35
CA GLY A 334 -12.13 -16.28 -3.84
C GLY A 334 -12.19 -14.75 -3.76
N LEU A 335 -11.17 -14.05 -4.25
CA LEU A 335 -11.22 -12.61 -4.58
C LEU A 335 -11.36 -12.38 -6.09
N MET A 336 -10.75 -13.25 -6.89
CA MET A 336 -10.74 -13.12 -8.34
C MET A 336 -12.11 -13.48 -8.94
N PRO A 337 -12.51 -12.83 -10.05
CA PRO A 337 -13.71 -13.23 -10.76
C PRO A 337 -13.59 -14.66 -11.29
N ALA A 338 -14.70 -15.43 -11.26
CA ALA A 338 -14.73 -16.80 -11.77
C ALA A 338 -14.48 -16.91 -13.28
N ARG A 339 -14.73 -15.82 -14.01
CA ARG A 339 -14.43 -15.67 -15.44
C ARG A 339 -13.99 -14.23 -15.72
N PRO A 340 -13.13 -14.00 -16.72
CA PRO A 340 -12.76 -12.65 -17.11
C PRO A 340 -13.97 -11.75 -17.36
N VAL A 341 -13.87 -10.49 -16.91
CA VAL A 341 -14.94 -9.49 -17.01
C VAL A 341 -14.60 -8.34 -17.96
N ILE A 342 -13.37 -8.32 -18.48
CA ILE A 342 -12.85 -7.34 -19.43
C ILE A 342 -12.56 -8.06 -20.76
N GLY A 343 -13.36 -7.77 -21.77
CA GLY A 343 -13.18 -8.24 -23.15
C GLY A 343 -12.67 -7.15 -24.08
N ALA A 344 -12.53 -7.47 -25.36
CA ALA A 344 -12.02 -6.53 -26.38
C ALA A 344 -12.86 -5.25 -26.50
N ASP A 345 -14.18 -5.38 -26.32
CA ASP A 345 -15.14 -4.28 -26.45
C ASP A 345 -15.33 -3.47 -25.16
N THR A 346 -14.76 -3.92 -24.05
CA THR A 346 -14.96 -3.31 -22.74
C THR A 346 -14.27 -1.95 -22.66
N THR A 347 -15.04 -0.91 -22.34
CA THR A 347 -14.50 0.42 -22.05
C THR A 347 -14.07 0.54 -20.60
N ILE A 348 -12.77 0.73 -20.38
CA ILE A 348 -12.15 0.75 -19.07
C ILE A 348 -11.93 2.19 -18.62
N ILE A 349 -12.47 2.52 -17.45
CA ILE A 349 -12.24 3.78 -16.74
C ILE A 349 -11.32 3.47 -15.55
N ALA A 350 -10.04 3.75 -15.71
CA ALA A 350 -9.03 3.48 -14.69
C ALA A 350 -8.38 4.79 -14.22
N PHE A 351 -8.47 5.07 -12.91
CA PHE A 351 -7.92 6.26 -12.27
C PHE A 351 -7.71 6.04 -10.76
N GLY A 352 -7.04 6.99 -10.10
CA GLY A 352 -6.65 6.90 -8.69
C GLY A 352 -5.16 7.13 -8.51
N SER A 353 -4.52 6.49 -7.52
CA SER A 353 -3.09 6.69 -7.23
C SER A 353 -2.16 6.43 -8.43
N CYS A 354 -0.89 6.87 -8.30
CA CYS A 354 0.18 6.58 -9.27
C CYS A 354 0.27 5.11 -9.71
N PHE A 355 -0.23 4.18 -8.89
CA PHE A 355 -0.29 2.76 -9.24
C PHE A 355 -1.37 2.45 -10.30
N ALA A 356 -2.48 3.17 -10.34
CA ALA A 356 -3.49 3.09 -11.42
C ALA A 356 -2.86 3.33 -12.80
N SER A 357 -1.89 4.24 -12.88
CA SER A 357 -1.16 4.50 -14.11
C SER A 357 -0.38 3.26 -14.62
N ASN A 358 0.03 2.33 -13.76
CA ASN A 358 0.64 1.07 -14.21
C ASN A 358 -0.39 0.15 -14.86
N ILE A 359 -1.56 -0.04 -14.23
CA ILE A 359 -2.69 -0.82 -14.78
C ILE A 359 -3.11 -0.25 -16.13
N SER A 360 -3.34 1.06 -16.20
CA SER A 360 -3.71 1.73 -17.45
C SER A 360 -2.63 1.60 -18.54
N ARG A 361 -1.32 1.62 -18.19
CA ARG A 361 -0.20 1.45 -19.15
C ARG A 361 -0.20 0.05 -19.71
N TYR A 362 -0.36 -0.91 -18.82
CA TYR A 362 -0.33 -2.31 -19.17
C TYR A 362 -1.53 -2.72 -20.02
N LEU A 363 -2.76 -2.41 -19.60
CA LEU A 363 -3.96 -2.79 -20.35
C LEU A 363 -4.01 -2.12 -21.73
N ASN A 364 -3.60 -0.86 -21.83
CA ASN A 364 -3.52 -0.18 -23.12
C ASN A 364 -2.40 -0.76 -24.02
N SER A 365 -1.31 -1.27 -23.44
CA SER A 365 -0.22 -1.86 -24.24
C SER A 365 -0.60 -3.18 -24.90
N ILE A 366 -1.57 -3.91 -24.32
CA ILE A 366 -2.08 -5.17 -24.85
C ILE A 366 -3.37 -5.01 -25.66
N GLY A 367 -3.75 -3.78 -25.97
CA GLY A 367 -4.84 -3.47 -26.90
C GLY A 367 -6.20 -3.21 -26.25
N TYR A 368 -6.34 -3.25 -24.92
CA TYR A 368 -7.62 -2.92 -24.28
C TYR A 368 -7.96 -1.42 -24.38
N ASN A 369 -9.26 -1.13 -24.37
CA ASN A 369 -9.78 0.23 -24.46
C ASN A 369 -9.77 0.95 -23.11
N VAL A 370 -8.62 1.51 -22.72
CA VAL A 370 -8.51 2.39 -21.56
C VAL A 370 -8.85 3.83 -21.93
N ALA A 371 -10.09 4.25 -21.66
CA ALA A 371 -10.60 5.53 -22.14
C ALA A 371 -9.85 6.73 -21.53
N THR A 372 -9.48 6.64 -20.25
CA THR A 372 -8.72 7.69 -19.54
C THR A 372 -7.32 7.91 -20.12
N ARG A 373 -6.78 6.97 -20.90
CA ARG A 373 -5.47 7.14 -21.58
C ARG A 373 -5.55 7.82 -22.93
N ARG A 374 -6.70 7.69 -23.59
CA ARG A 374 -6.98 8.28 -24.90
C ARG A 374 -7.62 9.65 -24.77
N ASP A 375 -7.97 10.03 -23.55
CA ASP A 375 -8.53 11.31 -23.21
C ASP A 375 -7.44 12.21 -22.63
N GLY A 376 -7.41 13.44 -23.12
CA GLY A 376 -6.51 14.46 -22.61
C GLY A 376 -7.31 15.69 -22.28
N VAL A 377 -8.50 15.58 -21.67
CA VAL A 377 -9.34 16.73 -21.29
C VAL A 377 -9.84 16.56 -19.85
N ALA A 378 -10.42 15.40 -19.51
CA ALA A 378 -10.93 15.13 -18.18
C ALA A 378 -9.80 15.09 -17.14
N TYR A 379 -10.09 15.56 -15.92
CA TYR A 379 -9.11 15.59 -14.84
C TYR A 379 -8.71 14.19 -14.38
N ILE A 380 -9.65 13.25 -14.35
CA ILE A 380 -9.36 11.82 -14.09
C ILE A 380 -8.35 11.22 -15.09
N SER A 381 -8.23 11.78 -16.30
CA SER A 381 -7.33 11.33 -17.36
C SER A 381 -5.95 12.01 -17.25
N ARG A 382 -5.93 13.34 -17.10
CA ARG A 382 -4.70 14.13 -17.05
C ARG A 382 -3.98 14.07 -15.71
N MET A 383 -4.76 13.94 -14.64
CA MET A 383 -4.33 14.21 -13.26
C MET A 383 -4.75 13.12 -12.29
N GLY A 384 -5.11 11.94 -12.80
CA GLY A 384 -5.57 10.80 -12.00
C GLY A 384 -4.65 10.51 -10.81
N ASP A 385 -3.33 10.51 -11.02
CA ASP A 385 -2.30 10.20 -10.02
C ASP A 385 -2.37 11.06 -8.73
N GLY A 386 -3.04 12.22 -8.75
CA GLY A 386 -3.22 13.07 -7.57
C GLY A 386 -4.60 12.99 -6.91
N ILE A 387 -5.55 12.21 -7.47
CA ILE A 387 -6.89 11.95 -6.91
C ILE A 387 -6.82 10.62 -6.13
N VAL A 388 -6.22 10.65 -4.95
CA VAL A 388 -5.77 9.43 -4.26
C VAL A 388 -6.54 9.07 -2.99
N ASN A 389 -7.34 10.00 -2.48
CA ASN A 389 -8.16 9.80 -1.28
C ASN A 389 -9.64 9.59 -1.66
N THR A 390 -10.40 8.95 -0.78
CA THR A 390 -11.79 8.55 -1.04
C THR A 390 -12.73 9.73 -1.25
N TYR A 391 -12.49 10.87 -0.60
CA TYR A 391 -13.25 12.11 -0.83
C TYR A 391 -13.06 12.64 -2.23
N ALA A 392 -11.80 12.78 -2.68
CA ALA A 392 -11.49 13.30 -4.00
C ALA A 392 -12.10 12.44 -5.12
N ILE A 393 -12.03 11.11 -4.96
CA ILE A 393 -12.63 10.14 -5.89
C ILE A 393 -14.15 10.31 -5.93
N ARG A 394 -14.81 10.35 -4.77
CA ARG A 394 -16.27 10.55 -4.66
C ARG A 394 -16.69 11.87 -5.30
N GLN A 395 -15.96 12.96 -5.03
CA GLN A 395 -16.24 14.27 -5.60
C GLN A 395 -16.19 14.26 -7.14
N GLN A 396 -15.33 13.44 -7.77
CA GLN A 396 -15.36 13.31 -9.25
C GLN A 396 -16.69 12.77 -9.75
N PHE A 397 -17.22 11.73 -9.10
CA PHE A 397 -18.49 11.12 -9.49
C PHE A 397 -19.68 12.05 -9.24
N GLU A 398 -19.73 12.68 -8.06
CA GLU A 398 -20.78 13.65 -7.72
C GLU A 398 -20.76 14.86 -8.67
N TRP A 399 -19.57 15.35 -9.02
CA TRP A 399 -19.42 16.45 -9.96
C TRP A 399 -19.82 16.07 -11.38
N ALA A 400 -19.33 14.93 -11.89
CA ALA A 400 -19.59 14.49 -13.26
C ALA A 400 -21.07 14.15 -13.49
N TRP A 401 -21.66 13.30 -12.64
CA TRP A 401 -23.02 12.79 -12.83
C TRP A 401 -24.11 13.68 -12.23
N GLU A 402 -23.88 14.23 -11.04
CA GLU A 402 -24.92 14.97 -10.30
C GLU A 402 -24.74 16.49 -10.40
N ASN A 403 -23.68 16.95 -11.06
CA ASN A 403 -23.31 18.36 -11.14
C ASN A 403 -23.18 19.01 -9.76
N ARG A 404 -22.78 18.23 -8.74
CA ARG A 404 -22.50 18.74 -7.41
C ARG A 404 -21.15 19.44 -7.44
N LYS A 405 -21.17 20.77 -7.50
CA LYS A 405 -19.97 21.59 -7.50
C LYS A 405 -19.57 21.90 -6.06
N PRO A 406 -18.30 21.70 -5.69
CA PRO A 406 -17.76 22.24 -4.47
C PRO A 406 -17.88 23.76 -4.37
N GLN A 407 -17.91 24.27 -3.15
CA GLN A 407 -18.11 25.69 -2.87
C GLN A 407 -16.87 26.53 -3.20
N ILE A 408 -15.70 25.92 -3.13
CA ILE A 408 -14.42 26.53 -3.48
C ILE A 408 -13.66 25.67 -4.49
N PRO A 409 -12.69 26.21 -5.22
CA PRO A 409 -11.80 25.40 -6.03
C PRO A 409 -10.91 24.52 -5.14
N LEU A 410 -11.15 23.20 -5.20
CA LEU A 410 -10.48 22.21 -4.34
C LEU A 410 -9.24 21.58 -4.99
N TRP A 411 -8.80 22.08 -6.15
CA TRP A 411 -7.72 21.46 -6.91
C TRP A 411 -6.70 22.46 -7.43
N HIS A 412 -5.45 22.04 -7.32
CA HIS A 412 -4.31 22.69 -7.96
C HIS A 412 -3.45 21.63 -8.68
N ASP A 413 -2.73 21.97 -9.73
CA ASP A 413 -1.73 21.06 -10.30
C ASP A 413 -0.37 21.17 -9.57
N TYR A 414 0.66 20.57 -10.18
CA TYR A 414 2.03 20.62 -9.67
C TYR A 414 2.68 22.01 -9.81
N ASP A 415 2.16 22.86 -10.69
CA ASP A 415 2.61 24.22 -10.91
C ASP A 415 1.80 25.25 -10.08
N ALA A 416 1.03 24.75 -9.10
CA ALA A 416 0.14 25.53 -8.24
C ALA A 416 -0.95 26.32 -9.01
N GLU A 417 -1.21 25.93 -10.26
CA GLU A 417 -2.31 26.44 -11.05
C GLU A 417 -3.62 25.91 -10.45
N GLU A 418 -4.57 26.81 -10.22
CA GLU A 418 -5.89 26.47 -9.68
C GLU A 418 -6.80 26.03 -10.80
N PHE A 419 -7.41 24.86 -10.63
CA PHE A 419 -8.38 24.33 -11.58
C PHE A 419 -9.77 24.54 -11.02
N GLY A 420 -10.57 25.31 -11.74
CA GLY A 420 -11.98 25.46 -11.45
C GLY A 420 -12.82 24.28 -11.93
N TYR A 421 -14.13 24.38 -11.70
CA TYR A 421 -15.12 23.42 -12.16
C TYR A 421 -15.60 23.76 -13.57
N ASP A 422 -14.70 23.61 -14.55
CA ASP A 422 -15.00 23.84 -15.96
C ASP A 422 -16.06 22.87 -16.48
N GLU A 423 -17.07 23.41 -17.14
CA GLU A 423 -18.23 22.66 -17.60
C GLU A 423 -17.87 21.68 -18.75
N ASN A 424 -16.92 22.04 -19.62
CA ASN A 424 -16.47 21.14 -20.68
C ASN A 424 -15.70 19.96 -20.09
N VAL A 425 -14.86 20.20 -19.07
CA VAL A 425 -14.17 19.14 -18.34
C VAL A 425 -15.18 18.24 -17.62
N ARG A 426 -16.20 18.81 -16.97
CA ARG A 426 -17.27 18.06 -16.31
C ARG A 426 -18.03 17.16 -17.27
N LEU A 427 -18.53 17.73 -18.38
CA LEU A 427 -19.28 16.99 -19.39
C LEU A 427 -18.41 15.91 -20.03
N ARG A 428 -17.13 16.19 -20.27
CA ARG A 428 -16.21 15.18 -20.79
C ARG A 428 -15.97 14.04 -19.79
N THR A 429 -15.84 14.37 -18.51
CA THR A 429 -15.73 13.37 -17.44
C THR A 429 -17.00 12.52 -17.35
N LYS A 430 -18.16 13.16 -17.45
CA LYS A 430 -19.45 12.49 -17.52
C LYS A 430 -19.53 11.56 -18.73
N GLU A 431 -19.13 12.00 -19.91
CA GLU A 431 -19.11 11.14 -21.12
C GLU A 431 -18.23 9.90 -20.94
N LEU A 432 -17.06 10.05 -20.31
CA LEU A 432 -16.18 8.92 -19.99
C LEU A 432 -16.88 7.94 -19.04
N PHE A 433 -17.50 8.46 -17.97
CA PHE A 433 -18.21 7.66 -16.99
C PHE A 433 -19.46 6.98 -17.58
N ASP A 434 -20.23 7.66 -18.42
CA ASP A 434 -21.40 7.11 -19.11
C ASP A 434 -21.01 5.97 -20.07
N ALA A 435 -19.83 6.05 -20.67
CA ALA A 435 -19.27 5.02 -21.54
C ALA A 435 -18.57 3.88 -20.77
N GLY A 436 -18.36 4.01 -19.46
CA GLY A 436 -17.62 3.05 -18.67
C GLY A 436 -18.36 1.72 -18.51
N ASP A 437 -17.72 0.62 -18.89
CA ASP A 437 -18.18 -0.74 -18.64
C ASP A 437 -17.48 -1.35 -17.41
N VAL A 438 -16.25 -0.91 -17.13
CA VAL A 438 -15.49 -1.30 -15.93
C VAL A 438 -14.79 -0.09 -15.33
N PHE A 439 -15.01 0.14 -14.05
CA PHE A 439 -14.33 1.16 -13.24
C PHE A 439 -13.23 0.51 -12.40
N ILE A 440 -11.97 0.84 -12.69
CA ILE A 440 -10.82 0.42 -11.88
C ILE A 440 -10.40 1.61 -11.03
N ILE A 441 -10.62 1.52 -9.72
CA ILE A 441 -10.40 2.63 -8.78
C ILE A 441 -9.30 2.23 -7.80
N THR A 442 -8.17 2.94 -7.87
CA THR A 442 -7.02 2.71 -6.99
C THR A 442 -6.93 3.77 -5.90
N ILE A 443 -7.14 3.38 -4.65
CA ILE A 443 -7.10 4.30 -3.50
C ILE A 443 -5.69 4.27 -2.90
N GLY A 444 -5.20 5.39 -2.36
CA GLY A 444 -3.80 5.51 -1.98
C GLY A 444 -3.46 6.33 -0.74
N LEU A 445 -4.36 7.19 -0.26
CA LEU A 445 -4.06 8.16 0.80
C LEU A 445 -5.24 8.39 1.75
N SER A 446 -4.99 8.42 3.05
CA SER A 446 -5.94 8.82 4.10
C SER A 446 -5.63 10.19 4.70
N GLU A 447 -4.48 10.79 4.41
CA GLU A 447 -4.17 12.15 4.83
C GLU A 447 -4.81 13.16 3.89
N VAL A 448 -5.57 14.12 4.43
CA VAL A 448 -6.29 15.09 3.62
C VAL A 448 -6.06 16.50 4.11
N TRP A 449 -5.98 17.41 3.15
CA TRP A 449 -6.15 18.82 3.38
C TRP A 449 -7.61 19.17 3.13
N TYR A 450 -8.17 20.05 3.95
CA TYR A 450 -9.54 20.54 3.79
C TYR A 450 -9.63 22.02 4.10
N ASP A 451 -10.67 22.66 3.58
CA ASP A 451 -11.03 24.02 3.95
C ASP A 451 -11.91 24.01 5.19
N ASP A 452 -11.49 24.69 6.24
CA ASP A 452 -12.16 24.73 7.55
C ASP A 452 -13.53 25.41 7.48
N VAL A 453 -13.73 26.31 6.51
CA VAL A 453 -14.97 27.08 6.37
C VAL A 453 -16.06 26.22 5.73
N THR A 454 -15.73 25.48 4.68
CA THR A 454 -16.69 24.65 3.94
C THR A 454 -16.71 23.19 4.40
N GLY A 455 -15.65 22.73 5.07
CA GLY A 455 -15.43 21.32 5.41
C GLY A 455 -15.02 20.47 4.21
N GLU A 456 -14.82 21.07 3.03
CA GLU A 456 -14.55 20.33 1.80
C GLU A 456 -13.08 19.92 1.69
N VAL A 457 -12.85 18.69 1.21
CA VAL A 457 -11.51 18.10 1.09
C VAL A 457 -10.89 18.46 -0.26
N PHE A 458 -9.71 19.06 -0.21
CA PHE A 458 -8.87 19.29 -1.39
C PHE A 458 -8.46 17.95 -2.02
N TRP A 459 -8.38 17.87 -3.35
CA TRP A 459 -8.02 16.59 -3.95
C TRP A 459 -6.53 16.25 -3.73
N ARG A 460 -5.68 17.25 -3.44
CA ARG A 460 -4.27 17.10 -3.05
C ARG A 460 -3.86 18.14 -1.99
N ALA A 461 -2.62 18.05 -1.53
CA ALA A 461 -2.02 19.05 -0.65
C ALA A 461 -1.98 20.46 -1.27
N VAL A 462 -2.20 21.48 -0.44
CA VAL A 462 -2.23 22.87 -0.87
C VAL A 462 -0.81 23.34 -1.26
N PRO A 463 -0.64 24.05 -2.38
CA PRO A 463 0.64 24.68 -2.73
C PRO A 463 1.14 25.64 -1.64
N ALA A 464 2.45 25.70 -1.41
CA ALA A 464 3.02 26.53 -0.33
C ALA A 464 2.65 28.01 -0.45
N GLU A 465 2.68 28.54 -1.66
CA GLU A 465 2.35 29.94 -1.97
C GLU A 465 0.85 30.29 -1.85
N ARG A 466 -0.03 29.28 -1.76
CA ARG A 466 -1.47 29.44 -1.57
C ARG A 466 -1.96 28.99 -0.20
N PHE A 467 -1.04 28.57 0.66
CA PHE A 467 -1.42 28.09 1.98
C PHE A 467 -1.91 29.24 2.87
N ASP A 468 -3.10 29.06 3.44
CA ASP A 468 -3.69 29.98 4.41
C ASP A 468 -3.94 29.19 5.70
N PRO A 469 -3.12 29.37 6.75
CA PRO A 469 -3.28 28.61 8.00
C PRO A 469 -4.60 28.87 8.72
N SER A 470 -5.32 29.95 8.40
CA SER A 470 -6.63 30.23 8.99
C SER A 470 -7.73 29.35 8.37
N ARG A 471 -7.54 28.86 7.15
CA ARG A 471 -8.54 28.11 6.37
C ARG A 471 -8.11 26.70 6.00
N HIS A 472 -6.88 26.51 5.54
CA HIS A 472 -6.39 25.23 5.06
C HIS A 472 -5.89 24.40 6.24
N LYS A 473 -6.63 23.34 6.54
CA LYS A 473 -6.36 22.44 7.66
C LYS A 473 -6.01 21.06 7.16
N PHE A 474 -5.30 20.34 8.00
CA PHE A 474 -4.86 18.98 7.73
C PHE A 474 -5.53 18.03 8.73
N ARG A 475 -5.97 16.87 8.26
CA ARG A 475 -6.44 15.78 9.14
C ARG A 475 -6.26 14.42 8.49
N ILE A 476 -6.43 13.39 9.31
CA ILE A 476 -6.52 12.01 8.86
C ILE A 476 -7.98 11.68 8.66
N VAL A 477 -8.31 11.10 7.51
CA VAL A 477 -9.62 10.51 7.23
C VAL A 477 -9.78 9.25 8.06
N GLU A 478 -10.92 9.11 8.72
CA GLU A 478 -11.24 7.93 9.50
C GLU A 478 -11.65 6.75 8.62
N GLN A 479 -11.58 5.54 9.18
CA GLN A 479 -12.01 4.34 8.47
C GLN A 479 -13.50 4.44 8.11
N ALA A 480 -14.35 4.93 9.03
CA ALA A 480 -15.78 5.08 8.81
C ALA A 480 -16.11 6.11 7.72
N GLU A 481 -15.35 7.22 7.64
CA GLU A 481 -15.46 8.20 6.57
C GLU A 481 -15.07 7.60 5.21
N SER A 482 -14.00 6.81 5.19
CA SER A 482 -13.56 6.10 3.98
C SER A 482 -14.60 5.10 3.50
N LEU A 483 -15.18 4.33 4.42
CA LEU A 483 -16.27 3.39 4.15
C LEU A 483 -17.50 4.12 3.60
N ALA A 484 -17.94 5.22 4.23
CA ALA A 484 -19.06 6.02 3.74
C ALA A 484 -18.82 6.58 2.33
N ASN A 485 -17.59 6.97 2.01
CA ASN A 485 -17.24 7.41 0.66
C ASN A 485 -17.26 6.26 -0.36
N LEU A 486 -16.81 5.06 0.01
CA LEU A 486 -16.91 3.87 -0.82
C LEU A 486 -18.37 3.51 -1.13
N GLU A 487 -19.23 3.54 -0.11
CA GLU A 487 -20.69 3.32 -0.26
C GLU A 487 -21.31 4.35 -1.21
N ALA A 488 -20.95 5.63 -1.08
CA ALA A 488 -21.44 6.68 -1.97
C ALA A 488 -20.96 6.49 -3.43
N ILE A 489 -19.69 6.14 -3.62
CA ILE A 489 -19.13 5.84 -4.95
C ILE A 489 -19.86 4.66 -5.59
N HIS A 490 -20.06 3.57 -4.83
CA HIS A 490 -20.82 2.40 -5.27
C HIS A 490 -22.24 2.76 -5.68
N ALA A 491 -22.97 3.47 -4.83
CA ALA A 491 -24.34 3.90 -5.09
C ALA A 491 -24.43 4.78 -6.35
N LEU A 492 -23.47 5.69 -6.56
CA LEU A 492 -23.40 6.52 -7.77
C LEU A 492 -23.16 5.66 -9.02
N ILE A 493 -22.19 4.75 -8.99
CA ILE A 493 -21.93 3.86 -10.12
C ILE A 493 -23.15 3.01 -10.42
N ARG A 494 -23.80 2.42 -9.41
CA ARG A 494 -25.01 1.60 -9.61
C ARG A 494 -26.20 2.41 -10.11
N LYS A 495 -26.35 3.67 -9.70
CA LYS A 495 -27.41 4.57 -10.17
C LYS A 495 -27.28 4.92 -11.65
N TYR A 496 -26.07 5.21 -12.14
CA TYR A 496 -25.86 5.70 -13.51
C TYR A 496 -25.37 4.63 -14.49
N ARG A 497 -24.71 3.58 -13.98
CA ARG A 497 -24.13 2.45 -14.73
C ARG A 497 -24.37 1.13 -13.96
N PRO A 498 -25.64 0.69 -13.83
CA PRO A 498 -26.00 -0.48 -13.00
C PRO A 498 -25.22 -1.75 -13.36
N ASP A 499 -24.96 -1.98 -14.64
CA ASP A 499 -24.28 -3.19 -15.14
C ASP A 499 -22.74 -3.12 -15.12
N ALA A 500 -22.17 -1.93 -14.91
CA ALA A 500 -20.72 -1.74 -14.98
C ALA A 500 -20.02 -2.52 -13.87
N LYS A 501 -18.85 -3.08 -14.15
CA LYS A 501 -18.06 -3.75 -13.12
C LYS A 501 -17.22 -2.75 -12.34
N ILE A 502 -17.03 -3.01 -11.06
CA ILE A 502 -16.23 -2.18 -10.18
C ILE A 502 -15.06 -3.02 -9.69
N VAL A 503 -13.84 -2.58 -9.98
CA VAL A 503 -12.61 -3.18 -9.47
C VAL A 503 -11.94 -2.17 -8.54
N LEU A 504 -11.97 -2.45 -7.25
CA LEU A 504 -11.28 -1.64 -6.24
C LEU A 504 -9.91 -2.24 -5.94
N THR A 505 -8.91 -1.39 -5.75
CA THR A 505 -7.58 -1.82 -5.33
C THR A 505 -6.92 -0.79 -4.43
N LEU A 506 -6.05 -1.26 -3.54
CA LEU A 506 -5.24 -0.43 -2.66
C LEU A 506 -3.83 -0.28 -3.24
N SER A 507 -3.34 0.95 -3.26
CA SER A 507 -2.00 1.25 -3.76
C SER A 507 -0.90 0.77 -2.80
N PRO A 508 0.10 0.00 -3.28
CA PRO A 508 1.27 -0.40 -2.50
C PRO A 508 2.28 0.73 -2.25
N ILE A 509 2.16 1.86 -2.96
CA ILE A 509 3.14 2.95 -2.88
C ILE A 509 2.99 3.68 -1.54
N PRO A 510 4.03 3.74 -0.69
CA PRO A 510 4.01 4.49 0.57
C PRO A 510 3.90 6.00 0.36
N LEU A 511 3.58 6.73 1.43
CA LEU A 511 3.50 8.19 1.41
C LEU A 511 4.84 8.79 1.00
N MET A 512 4.81 9.93 0.31
CA MET A 512 6.02 10.71 0.03
C MET A 512 6.49 11.44 1.26
N ALA A 513 5.53 12.04 1.93
CA ALA A 513 5.68 12.73 3.18
C ALA A 513 4.39 12.56 3.97
N THR A 514 4.51 12.66 5.28
CA THR A 514 3.38 12.85 6.18
C THR A 514 3.43 14.28 6.70
N PHE A 515 2.25 14.87 6.92
CA PHE A 515 2.14 16.13 7.65
C PHE A 515 1.89 15.91 9.15
N ARG A 516 1.72 14.65 9.57
CA ARG A 516 1.70 14.27 10.98
C ARG A 516 3.11 14.46 11.57
N PRO A 517 3.23 14.81 12.86
CA PRO A 517 4.50 14.67 13.54
C PRO A 517 4.95 13.20 13.59
N GLY A 518 6.25 12.97 13.51
CA GLY A 518 6.88 11.65 13.67
C GLY A 518 7.21 10.94 12.35
N SER A 519 7.19 9.61 12.36
CA SER A 519 7.66 8.77 11.26
C SER A 519 6.69 8.72 10.06
N CYS A 520 7.21 9.03 8.87
CA CYS A 520 6.49 8.85 7.60
C CYS A 520 6.21 7.37 7.29
N ILE A 521 7.04 6.43 7.74
CA ILE A 521 6.80 4.98 7.60
C ILE A 521 5.59 4.58 8.45
N VAL A 522 5.56 4.99 9.72
CA VAL A 522 4.45 4.67 10.64
C VAL A 522 3.15 5.34 10.17
N ALA A 523 3.22 6.58 9.68
CA ALA A 523 2.08 7.27 9.06
C ALA A 523 1.59 6.55 7.79
N SER A 524 2.52 6.05 6.95
CA SER A 524 2.19 5.27 5.76
C SER A 524 1.47 3.98 6.13
N ALA A 525 1.98 3.23 7.11
CA ALA A 525 1.35 2.01 7.60
C ALA A 525 -0.07 2.27 8.13
N ALA A 526 -0.25 3.32 8.94
CA ALA A 526 -1.59 3.74 9.41
C ALA A 526 -2.51 4.10 8.24
N SER A 527 -2.01 4.84 7.25
CA SER A 527 -2.80 5.28 6.11
C SER A 527 -3.32 4.11 5.25
N LYS A 528 -2.44 3.15 4.95
CA LYS A 528 -2.84 1.93 4.23
C LYS A 528 -3.77 1.06 5.06
N ALA A 529 -3.56 0.96 6.37
CA ALA A 529 -4.40 0.20 7.27
C ALA A 529 -5.85 0.74 7.32
N ILE A 530 -6.01 2.07 7.43
CA ILE A 530 -7.33 2.74 7.40
C ILE A 530 -8.10 2.39 6.12
N LEU A 531 -7.45 2.57 4.97
CA LEU A 531 -8.07 2.32 3.67
C LEU A 531 -8.36 0.83 3.44
N ARG A 532 -7.45 -0.05 3.84
CA ARG A 532 -7.61 -1.49 3.66
C ARG A 532 -8.71 -2.05 4.53
N SER A 533 -8.84 -1.54 5.76
CA SER A 533 -9.91 -1.88 6.68
C SER A 533 -11.28 -1.40 6.15
N ALA A 534 -11.36 -0.19 5.61
CA ALA A 534 -12.59 0.32 4.98
C ALA A 534 -13.01 -0.52 3.76
N LEU A 535 -12.06 -0.86 2.88
CA LEU A 535 -12.31 -1.74 1.73
C LEU A 535 -12.83 -3.10 2.18
N ASP A 536 -12.21 -3.69 3.20
CA ASP A 536 -12.62 -5.00 3.69
C ASP A 536 -14.06 -5.02 4.20
N GLU A 537 -14.41 -4.05 5.04
CA GLU A 537 -15.74 -3.94 5.61
C GLU A 537 -16.77 -3.65 4.52
N PHE A 538 -16.43 -2.80 3.54
CA PHE A 538 -17.24 -2.56 2.35
C PHE A 538 -17.51 -3.86 1.57
N PHE A 539 -16.48 -4.64 1.24
CA PHE A 539 -16.67 -5.92 0.55
C PHE A 539 -17.45 -6.95 1.40
N ALA A 540 -17.29 -6.94 2.73
CA ALA A 540 -18.06 -7.80 3.62
C ALA A 540 -19.55 -7.45 3.60
N ARG A 541 -19.91 -6.16 3.57
CA ARG A 541 -21.30 -5.68 3.53
C ARG A 541 -22.01 -5.98 2.21
N HIS A 542 -21.28 -5.99 1.10
CA HIS A 542 -21.82 -6.20 -0.25
C HIS A 542 -21.67 -7.64 -0.77
N ARG A 543 -20.99 -8.52 -0.02
CA ARG A 543 -20.81 -9.93 -0.42
C ARG A 543 -22.16 -10.60 -0.64
N GLY A 544 -22.35 -11.19 -1.81
CA GLY A 544 -23.59 -11.86 -2.21
C GLY A 544 -24.75 -10.93 -2.59
N GLN A 545 -24.55 -9.61 -2.56
CA GLN A 545 -25.53 -8.62 -3.02
C GLN A 545 -25.17 -8.04 -4.40
N ASP A 546 -23.89 -7.99 -4.73
CA ASP A 546 -23.39 -7.41 -5.99
C ASP A 546 -22.21 -8.22 -6.56
N ASP A 547 -22.52 -9.10 -7.52
CA ASP A 547 -21.52 -9.93 -8.22
C ASP A 547 -20.68 -9.13 -9.24
N GLY A 548 -20.98 -7.84 -9.43
CA GLY A 548 -20.23 -6.95 -10.33
C GLY A 548 -19.02 -6.29 -9.69
N MET A 549 -18.70 -6.63 -8.44
CA MET A 549 -17.70 -5.94 -7.64
C MET A 549 -16.54 -6.85 -7.25
N PHE A 550 -15.31 -6.36 -7.45
CA PHE A 550 -14.09 -7.14 -7.27
C PHE A 550 -13.03 -6.34 -6.51
N TYR A 551 -12.33 -7.01 -5.60
CA TYR A 551 -11.12 -6.48 -4.98
C TYR A 551 -9.89 -7.07 -5.67
N PHE A 552 -9.03 -6.22 -6.21
CA PHE A 552 -7.74 -6.65 -6.75
C PHE A 552 -6.62 -6.41 -5.70
N PRO A 553 -5.96 -7.46 -5.19
CA PRO A 553 -5.04 -7.40 -4.04
C PRO A 553 -3.63 -6.95 -4.42
N ALA A 554 -3.49 -5.81 -5.12
CA ALA A 554 -2.20 -5.29 -5.53
C ALA A 554 -1.28 -4.95 -4.34
N TYR A 555 -1.87 -4.39 -3.28
CA TYR A 555 -1.17 -4.09 -2.03
C TYR A 555 -0.56 -5.34 -1.40
N GLU A 556 -1.35 -6.41 -1.26
CA GLU A 556 -0.93 -7.65 -0.64
C GLU A 556 0.07 -8.43 -1.50
N VAL A 557 -0.09 -8.44 -2.82
CA VAL A 557 0.88 -9.09 -3.71
C VAL A 557 2.24 -8.42 -3.61
N ILE A 558 2.29 -7.08 -3.68
CA ILE A 558 3.57 -6.36 -3.64
C ILE A 558 4.24 -6.51 -2.27
N LEU A 559 3.51 -6.35 -1.15
CA LEU A 559 4.12 -6.43 0.19
C LEU A 559 4.33 -7.85 0.71
N GLY A 560 3.52 -8.80 0.23
CA GLY A 560 3.49 -10.16 0.75
C GLY A 560 4.31 -11.14 -0.07
N ALA A 561 4.50 -10.90 -1.37
CA ALA A 561 5.03 -11.90 -2.28
C ALA A 561 6.49 -11.68 -2.73
N PHE A 562 7.04 -10.50 -2.42
CA PHE A 562 8.41 -10.09 -2.70
C PHE A 562 9.14 -9.80 -1.39
N HIS A 563 10.42 -10.16 -1.34
CA HIS A 563 11.35 -9.86 -0.26
C HIS A 563 11.88 -8.42 -0.37
N GLN A 564 12.13 -7.90 -1.58
CA GLN A 564 12.55 -6.51 -1.80
C GLN A 564 11.65 -5.80 -2.83
N PRO A 565 10.36 -5.55 -2.50
CA PRO A 565 9.41 -5.01 -3.47
C PRO A 565 9.75 -3.59 -3.96
N PHE A 566 10.49 -2.81 -3.17
CA PHE A 566 10.86 -1.43 -3.47
C PHE A 566 12.34 -1.34 -3.88
N GLY A 567 12.66 -0.36 -4.73
CA GLY A 567 13.97 -0.32 -5.37
C GLY A 567 15.17 -0.18 -4.43
N LEU A 568 16.35 -0.61 -4.92
CA LEU A 568 17.61 -0.59 -4.20
C LEU A 568 18.78 0.02 -5.01
N GLY A 569 18.50 0.88 -6.00
CA GLY A 569 19.55 1.67 -6.69
C GLY A 569 20.06 2.86 -5.85
N GLU A 570 21.20 3.44 -6.22
CA GLU A 570 21.75 4.68 -5.60
C GLU A 570 20.74 5.85 -5.64
N THR A 571 19.78 5.80 -6.57
CA THR A 571 18.70 6.77 -6.77
C THR A 571 17.33 6.27 -6.29
N SER A 572 17.27 5.22 -5.45
CA SER A 572 16.00 4.64 -5.03
C SER A 572 15.35 5.35 -3.85
N ASP A 573 14.07 5.64 -4.00
CA ASP A 573 13.25 6.34 -3.02
C ASP A 573 12.57 5.44 -1.98
N MET A 574 12.87 4.12 -1.97
CA MET A 574 12.25 3.11 -1.09
C MET A 574 10.71 3.11 -1.11
N ARG A 575 10.10 3.66 -2.18
CA ARG A 575 8.65 3.86 -2.27
C ARG A 575 8.03 3.27 -3.53
N HIS A 576 8.70 3.41 -4.67
CA HIS A 576 8.14 2.89 -5.91
C HIS A 576 8.50 1.41 -6.08
N PRO A 577 7.50 0.54 -6.32
CA PRO A 577 7.76 -0.87 -6.56
C PRO A 577 8.69 -1.09 -7.75
N MET A 578 9.51 -2.12 -7.67
CA MET A 578 10.38 -2.54 -8.76
C MET A 578 9.58 -2.97 -9.98
N LEU A 579 10.14 -2.76 -11.18
CA LEU A 579 9.42 -3.05 -12.42
C LEU A 579 8.97 -4.51 -12.51
N HIS A 580 9.81 -5.45 -12.10
CA HIS A 580 9.50 -6.88 -12.11
C HIS A 580 8.28 -7.19 -11.23
N ALA A 581 8.18 -6.59 -10.04
CA ALA A 581 7.03 -6.72 -9.15
C ALA A 581 5.77 -6.06 -9.74
N ILE A 582 5.90 -4.90 -10.40
CA ILE A 582 4.80 -4.27 -11.13
C ILE A 582 4.30 -5.18 -12.25
N LEU A 583 5.19 -5.68 -13.11
CA LEU A 583 4.83 -6.49 -14.26
C LEU A 583 4.15 -7.80 -13.85
N PHE A 584 4.66 -8.45 -12.79
CA PHE A 584 4.01 -9.60 -12.19
C PHE A 584 2.57 -9.28 -11.78
N ASN A 585 2.39 -8.21 -11.00
CA ASN A 585 1.06 -7.80 -10.55
C ASN A 585 0.12 -7.49 -11.73
N MET A 586 0.63 -6.87 -12.80
CA MET A 586 -0.16 -6.62 -14.01
C MET A 586 -0.54 -7.91 -14.75
N LYS A 587 0.36 -8.91 -14.82
CA LYS A 587 0.07 -10.22 -15.41
C LYS A 587 -1.00 -10.97 -14.62
N VAL A 588 -0.96 -10.91 -13.29
CA VAL A 588 -2.04 -11.43 -12.44
C VAL A 588 -3.37 -10.74 -12.79
N PHE A 589 -3.38 -9.41 -12.90
CA PHE A 589 -4.59 -8.69 -13.30
C PHE A 589 -5.10 -9.15 -14.68
N GLU A 590 -4.21 -9.28 -15.67
CA GLU A 590 -4.54 -9.76 -17.02
C GLU A 590 -5.21 -11.13 -16.97
N ARG A 591 -4.57 -12.08 -16.28
CA ARG A 591 -5.04 -13.47 -16.19
C ARG A 591 -6.48 -13.58 -15.67
N TYR A 592 -6.81 -12.84 -14.61
CA TYR A 592 -8.10 -13.01 -13.94
C TYR A 592 -9.18 -12.09 -14.49
N PHE A 593 -8.84 -10.84 -14.83
CA PHE A 593 -9.85 -9.85 -15.22
C PHE A 593 -10.03 -9.77 -16.73
N CYS A 594 -9.01 -10.12 -17.51
CA CYS A 594 -9.01 -9.89 -18.95
C CYS A 594 -9.15 -11.20 -19.73
N ASP A 595 -9.99 -11.19 -20.77
CA ASP A 595 -10.20 -12.33 -21.66
C ASP A 595 -8.97 -12.52 -22.56
N THR A 596 -7.98 -13.18 -21.96
CA THR A 596 -6.69 -13.53 -22.53
C THR A 596 -6.50 -15.03 -22.39
N GLN A 597 -5.70 -15.64 -23.25
CA GLN A 597 -5.43 -17.08 -23.18
C GLN A 597 -4.44 -17.44 -22.05
N LEU A 598 -4.05 -16.48 -21.21
CA LEU A 598 -3.20 -16.72 -20.05
C LEU A 598 -3.87 -17.69 -19.09
N LYS A 599 -3.10 -18.64 -18.59
CA LYS A 599 -3.54 -19.64 -17.63
C LYS A 599 -2.85 -19.45 -16.29
N ASP A 600 -3.31 -20.17 -15.28
CA ASP A 600 -2.72 -20.08 -13.94
C ASP A 600 -1.28 -20.61 -13.93
N GLU A 601 -0.97 -21.58 -14.81
CA GLU A 601 0.40 -22.07 -15.01
C GLU A 601 1.35 -20.97 -15.53
N ASP A 602 0.87 -20.07 -16.39
CA ASP A 602 1.69 -18.96 -16.90
C ASP A 602 2.00 -17.92 -15.82
N ILE A 603 1.09 -17.72 -14.87
CA ILE A 603 1.32 -16.85 -13.71
C ILE A 603 2.31 -17.48 -12.73
N ALA A 604 2.24 -18.80 -12.60
CA ALA A 604 3.13 -19.55 -11.74
C ALA A 604 4.59 -19.48 -12.24
N ASP A 605 4.81 -19.74 -13.53
CA ASP A 605 6.12 -19.57 -14.18
C ASP A 605 6.66 -18.14 -14.04
N GLU A 606 5.80 -17.13 -14.23
CA GLU A 606 6.19 -15.74 -14.05
C GLU A 606 6.62 -15.46 -12.61
N MET A 607 5.91 -16.02 -11.63
CA MET A 607 6.23 -15.81 -10.22
C MET A 607 7.64 -16.32 -9.89
N ASP A 608 8.00 -17.48 -10.41
CA ASP A 608 9.33 -18.06 -10.23
C ASP A 608 10.43 -17.16 -10.81
N GLU A 609 10.23 -16.62 -12.01
CA GLU A 609 11.18 -15.68 -12.61
C GLU A 609 11.29 -14.39 -11.78
N MET A 610 10.16 -13.83 -11.37
CA MET A 610 10.13 -12.55 -10.68
C MET A 610 10.71 -12.65 -9.27
N ARG A 611 10.52 -13.78 -8.59
CA ARG A 611 11.19 -14.08 -7.32
C ARG A 611 12.68 -14.31 -7.46
N TYR A 612 13.10 -15.02 -8.51
CA TYR A 612 14.53 -15.16 -8.78
C TYR A 612 15.19 -13.78 -8.89
N ARG A 613 14.57 -12.86 -9.63
CA ARG A 613 15.06 -11.47 -9.77
C ARG A 613 15.05 -10.75 -8.43
N ASP A 614 13.97 -10.86 -7.65
CA ASP A 614 13.84 -10.24 -6.33
C ASP A 614 14.91 -10.72 -5.34
N PHE A 615 15.12 -12.03 -5.19
CA PHE A 615 16.18 -12.57 -4.33
C PHE A 615 17.59 -12.24 -4.83
N ALA A 616 17.79 -12.13 -6.14
CA ALA A 616 19.08 -11.72 -6.69
C ALA A 616 19.44 -10.27 -6.34
N LEU A 617 18.47 -9.42 -5.95
CA LEU A 617 18.74 -8.04 -5.52
C LEU A 617 19.51 -7.95 -4.20
N VAL A 618 19.54 -9.01 -3.38
CA VAL A 618 20.28 -9.07 -2.11
C VAL A 618 21.56 -9.92 -2.19
N GLY A 619 21.88 -10.44 -3.39
CA GLY A 619 22.98 -11.37 -3.61
C GLY A 619 24.04 -10.86 -4.60
N PRO A 620 25.01 -11.72 -4.98
CA PRO A 620 26.13 -11.35 -5.84
C PRO A 620 25.71 -10.96 -7.28
N ASP A 621 24.51 -11.34 -7.71
CA ASP A 621 24.00 -11.05 -9.06
C ASP A 621 23.22 -9.72 -9.14
N ARG A 622 23.20 -8.94 -8.06
CA ARG A 622 22.44 -7.69 -7.93
C ARG A 622 22.66 -6.73 -9.11
N GLU A 623 23.91 -6.44 -9.45
CA GLU A 623 24.24 -5.49 -10.53
C GLU A 623 23.72 -5.95 -11.89
N ALA A 624 23.81 -7.26 -12.18
CA ALA A 624 23.29 -7.83 -13.41
C ALA A 624 21.76 -7.70 -13.49
N VAL A 625 21.06 -8.00 -12.39
CA VAL A 625 19.59 -7.89 -12.35
C VAL A 625 19.12 -6.43 -12.41
N ILE A 626 19.81 -5.51 -11.74
CA ILE A 626 19.51 -4.06 -11.83
C ILE A 626 19.67 -3.57 -13.28
N SER A 627 20.72 -4.00 -13.99
CA SER A 627 20.95 -3.64 -15.39
C SER A 627 19.81 -4.14 -16.30
N VAL A 628 19.37 -5.39 -16.14
CA VAL A 628 18.24 -5.96 -16.87
C VAL A 628 16.96 -5.17 -16.59
N ILE A 629 16.63 -4.95 -15.31
CA ILE A 629 15.44 -4.21 -14.90
C ILE A 629 15.47 -2.78 -15.45
N SER A 630 16.63 -2.13 -15.46
CA SER A 630 16.79 -0.77 -15.99
C SER A 630 16.56 -0.73 -17.50
N THR A 631 17.10 -1.70 -18.24
CA THR A 631 16.88 -1.84 -19.68
C THR A 631 15.40 -2.08 -20.00
N GLU A 632 14.77 -3.04 -19.32
CA GLU A 632 13.33 -3.31 -19.44
C GLU A 632 12.48 -2.09 -19.06
N LYS A 633 12.93 -1.28 -18.09
CA LYS A 633 12.23 -0.04 -17.70
C LYS A 633 12.29 1.01 -18.80
N VAL A 634 13.43 1.16 -19.47
CA VAL A 634 13.57 2.04 -20.64
C VAL A 634 12.68 1.54 -21.76
N GLU A 635 12.72 0.25 -22.09
CA GLU A 635 11.84 -0.36 -23.08
C GLU A 635 10.37 -0.18 -22.72
N TRP A 636 9.98 -0.44 -21.48
CA TRP A 636 8.62 -0.26 -20.98
C TRP A 636 8.16 1.20 -21.11
N ARG A 637 9.04 2.16 -20.81
CA ARG A 637 8.75 3.58 -20.99
C ARG A 637 8.71 4.01 -22.46
N THR A 638 9.43 3.32 -23.34
CA THR A 638 9.60 3.74 -24.74
C THR A 638 8.63 3.02 -25.69
N LYS A 639 8.55 1.69 -25.63
CA LYS A 639 7.64 0.81 -26.40
C LYS A 639 6.16 1.10 -26.12
N TYR A 640 5.84 1.64 -24.93
CA TYR A 640 4.46 1.88 -24.48
C TYR A 640 4.12 3.36 -24.27
N LYS A 641 4.90 4.29 -24.86
CA LYS A 641 4.40 5.63 -25.21
C LYS A 641 3.33 5.47 -26.29
N GLY A 642 2.11 5.16 -25.87
CA GLY A 642 0.95 5.31 -26.75
C GLY A 642 0.91 6.74 -27.30
N PRO A 643 0.42 6.96 -28.54
CA PRO A 643 0.35 8.29 -29.09
C PRO A 643 -0.48 9.20 -28.16
N THR A 644 0.12 10.28 -27.67
CA THR A 644 -0.61 11.33 -26.95
C THR A 644 -1.40 12.18 -27.94
N ILE A 645 -2.52 12.75 -27.50
CA ILE A 645 -3.28 13.72 -28.31
C ILE A 645 -2.38 14.86 -28.78
N GLU A 646 -1.36 15.28 -28.03
CA GLU A 646 -0.42 16.32 -28.48
C GLU A 646 0.38 15.93 -29.72
N GLY A 647 0.73 14.65 -29.89
CA GLY A 647 1.38 14.13 -31.11
C GLY A 647 0.45 14.13 -32.33
N VAL A 648 -0.86 14.05 -32.12
CA VAL A 648 -1.89 14.09 -33.18
C VAL A 648 -2.40 15.52 -33.42
N ALA A 649 -2.46 16.35 -32.38
CA ALA A 649 -2.88 17.75 -32.42
C ALA A 649 -1.81 18.64 -33.08
N ARG A 650 -0.50 18.36 -32.86
CA ARG A 650 0.59 19.01 -33.61
C ARG A 650 0.56 18.72 -35.12
N ARG A 651 -0.11 17.64 -35.56
CA ARG A 651 -0.30 17.33 -36.99
C ARG A 651 -1.58 17.88 -37.60
N LYS A 652 -2.54 18.38 -36.81
CA LYS A 652 -3.82 18.92 -37.31
C LYS A 652 -3.96 20.44 -37.27
N ASN A 653 -3.13 21.17 -36.53
CA ASN A 653 -3.13 22.65 -36.54
C ASN A 653 -2.24 23.27 -37.63
N ARG A 654 -2.43 22.83 -38.87
CA ARG A 654 -2.20 23.66 -40.06
C ARG A 654 -3.39 23.48 -40.99
N ARG A 655 -4.41 24.31 -40.81
CA ARG A 655 -5.24 24.91 -41.85
C ARG A 655 -6.29 25.82 -41.20
N ILE A 656 -6.02 27.12 -41.28
CA ILE A 656 -7.02 28.17 -41.13
C ILE A 656 -7.82 28.17 -42.43
N GLY A 657 -9.16 28.16 -42.33
CA GLY A 657 -10.05 28.41 -43.46
C GLY A 657 -10.23 29.92 -43.70
N PRO A 658 -10.56 30.37 -44.92
CA PRO A 658 -10.32 31.75 -45.36
C PRO A 658 -11.31 32.83 -44.85
N ASP A 659 -12.38 32.49 -44.15
CA ASP A 659 -13.60 33.33 -44.16
C ASP A 659 -14.35 33.52 -42.81
N GLY A 660 -13.83 33.01 -41.69
CA GLY A 660 -14.02 33.62 -40.36
C GLY A 660 -15.43 34.04 -39.88
N THR A 661 -16.51 33.26 -40.09
CA THR A 661 -17.83 33.55 -39.45
C THR A 661 -18.60 32.30 -38.99
N MET A 662 -19.48 32.49 -37.98
CA MET A 662 -20.22 31.45 -37.23
C MET A 662 -21.75 31.58 -37.39
N GLY A 663 -22.42 30.45 -37.65
CA GLY A 663 -23.86 30.24 -37.44
C GLY A 663 -24.48 29.25 -38.45
N GLU A 664 -24.88 28.05 -38.01
CA GLU A 664 -25.49 27.01 -38.88
C GLU A 664 -26.91 26.62 -38.48
N ASP A 665 -27.71 26.30 -39.50
CA ASP A 665 -29.12 25.88 -39.48
C ASP A 665 -29.38 24.63 -38.58
N PRO A 666 -30.36 24.65 -37.67
CA PRO A 666 -30.71 23.55 -36.77
C PRO A 666 -30.97 22.20 -37.46
N ALA A 667 -31.51 22.19 -38.68
CA ALA A 667 -31.78 20.96 -39.43
C ALA A 667 -30.48 20.32 -39.97
N ILE A 668 -29.51 21.15 -40.33
CA ILE A 668 -28.17 20.72 -40.76
C ILE A 668 -27.39 20.19 -39.56
N VAL A 669 -27.52 20.82 -38.38
CA VAL A 669 -26.92 20.34 -37.12
C VAL A 669 -27.49 18.99 -36.70
N ALA A 670 -28.80 18.76 -36.84
CA ALA A 670 -29.42 17.48 -36.51
C ALA A 670 -28.97 16.34 -37.45
N ARG A 671 -28.88 16.61 -38.76
CA ARG A 671 -28.39 15.64 -39.75
C ARG A 671 -26.91 15.34 -39.56
N ARG A 672 -26.09 16.38 -39.32
CA ARG A 672 -24.67 16.21 -38.96
C ARG A 672 -24.49 15.46 -37.64
N LYS A 673 -25.38 15.59 -36.65
CA LYS A 673 -25.34 14.79 -35.42
C LYS A 673 -25.64 13.31 -35.68
N GLN A 674 -26.56 12.98 -36.60
CA GLN A 674 -26.83 11.59 -36.98
C GLN A 674 -25.70 11.01 -37.85
N GLU A 675 -25.21 11.77 -38.83
CA GLU A 675 -24.07 11.40 -39.67
C GLU A 675 -22.81 11.24 -38.82
N ALA A 676 -22.53 12.16 -37.89
CA ALA A 676 -21.40 12.06 -36.95
C ALA A 676 -21.59 10.91 -35.94
N LYS A 677 -22.83 10.55 -35.57
CA LYS A 677 -23.10 9.37 -34.74
C LYS A 677 -22.79 8.09 -35.53
N ALA A 678 -23.23 8.00 -36.78
CA ALA A 678 -22.96 6.85 -37.66
C ALA A 678 -21.47 6.75 -38.05
N GLU A 679 -20.80 7.86 -38.36
CA GLU A 679 -19.35 7.92 -38.58
C GLU A 679 -18.57 7.58 -37.32
N ARG A 680 -19.06 7.99 -36.14
CA ARG A 680 -18.46 7.60 -34.86
C ARG A 680 -18.68 6.11 -34.59
N GLU A 681 -19.85 5.54 -34.87
CA GLU A 681 -20.12 4.11 -34.75
C GLU A 681 -19.26 3.30 -35.72
N ALA A 682 -19.09 3.75 -36.97
CA ALA A 682 -18.23 3.12 -37.97
C ALA A 682 -16.73 3.26 -37.63
N ALA A 683 -16.28 4.43 -37.18
CA ALA A 683 -14.91 4.64 -36.71
C ALA A 683 -14.62 3.86 -35.42
N VAL A 684 -15.63 3.66 -34.56
CA VAL A 684 -15.54 2.77 -33.40
C VAL A 684 -15.42 1.33 -33.86
N ALA A 685 -16.22 0.87 -34.83
CA ALA A 685 -16.13 -0.48 -35.39
C ALA A 685 -14.76 -0.75 -36.06
N GLN A 686 -14.28 0.16 -36.91
CA GLN A 686 -12.96 0.04 -37.53
C GLN A 686 -11.82 0.03 -36.50
N ARG A 687 -11.92 0.88 -35.48
CA ARG A 687 -10.94 0.88 -34.37
C ARG A 687 -11.04 -0.37 -33.50
N LYS A 688 -12.21 -1.00 -33.39
CA LYS A 688 -12.39 -2.29 -32.71
C LYS A 688 -11.68 -3.39 -33.48
N ASP A 689 -11.80 -3.42 -34.80
CA ASP A 689 -11.11 -4.39 -35.65
C ASP A 689 -9.58 -4.19 -35.58
N GLU A 690 -9.10 -2.95 -35.67
CA GLU A 690 -7.68 -2.62 -35.51
C GLU A 690 -7.14 -2.96 -34.11
N ALA A 691 -7.92 -2.69 -33.05
CA ALA A 691 -7.54 -3.04 -31.68
C ALA A 691 -7.54 -4.57 -31.46
N SER A 692 -8.50 -5.30 -32.03
CA SER A 692 -8.58 -6.75 -31.98
C SER A 692 -7.41 -7.41 -32.71
N ALA A 693 -7.07 -6.92 -33.91
CA ALA A 693 -5.89 -7.36 -34.66
C ALA A 693 -4.59 -7.07 -33.90
N LYS A 694 -4.47 -5.86 -33.33
CA LYS A 694 -3.31 -5.51 -32.49
C LYS A 694 -3.23 -6.37 -31.23
N ARG A 695 -4.35 -6.76 -30.63
CA ARG A 695 -4.41 -7.68 -29.48
C ARG A 695 -3.93 -9.07 -29.87
N LEU A 696 -4.45 -9.65 -30.95
CA LEU A 696 -4.02 -10.96 -31.43
C LEU A 696 -2.51 -10.97 -31.76
N ALA A 697 -2.01 -9.90 -32.38
CA ALA A 697 -0.58 -9.74 -32.65
C ALA A 697 0.25 -9.59 -31.37
N ALA A 698 -0.22 -8.79 -30.39
CA ALA A 698 0.47 -8.61 -29.11
C ALA A 698 0.47 -9.88 -28.26
N VAL A 699 -0.61 -10.67 -28.29
CA VAL A 699 -0.70 -11.99 -27.64
C VAL A 699 0.30 -12.95 -28.29
N ALA A 700 0.30 -13.05 -29.63
CA ALA A 700 1.24 -13.92 -30.34
C ALA A 700 2.71 -13.51 -30.15
N GLU A 701 3.04 -12.21 -30.19
CA GLU A 701 4.39 -11.69 -29.91
C GLU A 701 4.80 -12.01 -28.47
N ARG A 702 3.86 -11.93 -27.52
CA ARG A 702 4.11 -12.25 -26.11
C ARG A 702 4.27 -13.74 -25.85
N GLU A 703 3.48 -14.59 -26.46
CA GLU A 703 3.65 -16.05 -26.38
C GLU A 703 5.04 -16.43 -26.90
N ALA A 704 5.42 -15.92 -28.07
CA ALA A 704 6.75 -16.13 -28.63
C ALA A 704 7.87 -15.56 -27.72
N ALA A 705 7.69 -14.35 -27.17
CA ALA A 705 8.65 -13.76 -26.25
C ALA A 705 8.69 -14.47 -24.89
N SER A 706 7.57 -15.03 -24.42
CA SER A 706 7.48 -15.82 -23.20
C SER A 706 8.20 -17.16 -23.37
N GLU A 707 7.97 -17.85 -24.48
CA GLU A 707 8.73 -19.06 -24.82
C GLU A 707 10.23 -18.78 -24.99
N ALA A 708 10.59 -17.67 -25.64
CA ALA A 708 12.00 -17.26 -25.76
C ALA A 708 12.62 -16.98 -24.39
N ARG A 709 11.93 -16.25 -23.51
CA ARG A 709 12.38 -16.00 -22.13
C ARG A 709 12.47 -17.28 -21.31
N ARG A 710 11.51 -18.21 -21.44
CA ARG A 710 11.57 -19.54 -20.80
C ARG A 710 12.85 -20.27 -21.22
N ARG A 711 13.14 -20.33 -22.52
CA ARG A 711 14.38 -20.95 -23.05
C ARG A 711 15.64 -20.25 -22.56
N GLU A 712 15.66 -18.92 -22.53
CA GLU A 712 16.81 -18.14 -22.08
C GLU A 712 17.02 -18.25 -20.57
N ALA A 713 15.94 -18.26 -19.77
CA ALA A 713 15.99 -18.49 -18.33
C ALA A 713 16.51 -19.90 -18.01
N ASP A 714 16.05 -20.92 -18.73
CA ASP A 714 16.56 -22.29 -18.61
C ASP A 714 18.03 -22.39 -18.97
N GLN A 715 18.47 -21.72 -20.05
CA GLN A 715 19.87 -21.66 -20.44
C GLN A 715 20.72 -20.96 -19.36
N ARG A 716 20.27 -19.81 -18.83
CA ARG A 716 20.97 -19.10 -17.75
C ARG A 716 21.05 -19.93 -16.47
N ARG A 717 20.00 -20.69 -16.14
CA ARG A 717 20.01 -21.63 -15.00
C ARG A 717 21.08 -22.70 -15.19
N GLN A 718 21.17 -23.28 -16.40
CA GLN A 718 22.19 -24.28 -16.74
C GLN A 718 23.62 -23.71 -16.69
N GLU A 719 23.83 -22.51 -17.24
CA GLU A 719 25.13 -21.83 -17.24
C GLU A 719 25.57 -21.43 -15.81
N ALA A 720 24.66 -20.90 -14.99
CA ALA A 720 24.93 -20.59 -13.59
C ALA A 720 25.24 -21.86 -12.78
N ALA A 721 24.51 -22.96 -13.02
CA ALA A 721 24.80 -24.26 -12.41
C ALA A 721 26.19 -24.79 -12.82
N ALA A 722 26.58 -24.65 -14.08
CA ALA A 722 27.88 -25.05 -14.59
C ALA A 722 29.04 -24.22 -14.00
N LEU A 723 28.88 -22.89 -13.91
CA LEU A 723 29.83 -21.98 -13.27
C LEU A 723 30.00 -22.26 -11.78
N ARG A 724 28.93 -22.69 -11.09
CA ARG A 724 29.00 -23.09 -9.67
C ARG A 724 29.68 -24.45 -9.51
N ALA A 725 29.38 -25.43 -10.35
CA ALA A 725 30.08 -26.71 -10.35
C ALA A 725 31.60 -26.53 -10.57
N ALA A 726 32.00 -25.54 -11.38
CA ALA A 726 33.40 -25.16 -11.58
C ALA A 726 34.04 -24.43 -10.37
N ARG A 727 33.25 -23.85 -9.46
CA ARG A 727 33.72 -23.17 -8.24
C ARG A 727 33.80 -24.08 -7.00
N VAL A 728 33.16 -25.25 -7.02
CA VAL A 728 33.33 -26.26 -5.96
C VAL A 728 34.72 -26.87 -6.11
N ARG A 729 35.66 -26.51 -5.23
CA ARG A 729 36.95 -27.22 -5.14
C ARG A 729 36.69 -28.69 -4.81
N PRO A 730 37.38 -29.64 -5.46
CA PRO A 730 37.28 -31.04 -5.08
C PRO A 730 37.70 -31.22 -3.61
N PRO A 731 37.08 -32.15 -2.86
CA PRO A 731 37.41 -32.37 -1.47
C PRO A 731 38.89 -32.75 -1.33
N ARG A 732 39.55 -32.20 -0.31
CA ARG A 732 40.89 -32.61 0.11
C ARG A 732 40.83 -33.84 1.00
#